data_AF-A0A8J4FH11-F1
#
_entry.id   AF-A0A8J4FH11-F1
#
_cell.length_a   1.000
_cell.length_b   1.000
_cell.length_c   1.000
_cell.angle_alpha   90.00
_cell.angle_beta   90.00
_cell.angle_gamma   90.00
#
_symmetry.space_group_name_H-M   'P 1'
#
loop_
_entity.id
_entity.type
_entity.pdbx_description
1 polymer ?
#
loop_
_entity_poly.entity_id
_entity_poly.type
_entity_poly.pdbx_seq_one_letter_code
_entity_poly.pdbx_strand_id
1 'polypeptide(L)'
;MLRFASDGNKLGWFVWRVSKIKFTSELCATHEASGVRLGRSYGAATGIPPGVLRGVVDGGSSGGGSATAYVPPAAGGVGGTQQRDSPVRRAIGSFFRVFLPVSGIAVWTYAFMYPDKDPLVGDRYPPELQYLASQQTPNGDVITNWSGTHEATPRRYFHPESEEEVETFLRIASIRNETLRPAGSALSPNGLALSGEGVLALGAMDRVLAVDRKKMQVTVQSGCRVQQVVDALAPQGLALQNYASIREQQIGGITQVGAHGTGPRIPPVDEQVVSMRLSTPGLGTLELSEVEEPELFRLARVGLGSLGVMTQATLRVVPREPLIERTFTASHSEVRRNHVKWLQQNKHIKYLYIPYTDTVVVVQVNPPSSHEELEEAREAAGKAERAPEERTEALRRLYAAATAASSSVPVSPHTHTATISASAAPVPDSAAPSPNPGSGLTAPQLRDELLAAGPGPLDPKWVAAVNAAEADYWRRSSGVRVGYSDELLSFDCGGQQWVLEVAFPVASSLDGLKPGARTRDLEFLEGLMAEIKKARLPAPSPIEVRWTSGSSSPLSPAAGSPESLHCWVGIIMYLPQAPEVREKVTQTFREYTRLLETKLMPRFNATWHWAKLEAASRPEAELEAVVRPRLAARFGPALAALRRYRAVLDPKGTLSNKWLDAVVGPLPKQEQQAQGAH
;
A
#
# COMPACT_ATOMS: atom_id res chain seq x y z
N MET A 1 34.94 -36.54 5.25
CA MET A 1 35.43 -37.85 5.76
C MET A 1 34.28 -38.60 6.41
N LEU A 2 34.31 -39.94 6.40
CA LEU A 2 33.30 -40.80 7.03
C LEU A 2 33.62 -41.06 8.51
N ARG A 3 32.59 -41.11 9.35
CA ARG A 3 32.50 -42.01 10.53
C ARG A 3 31.03 -42.18 10.94
N PHE A 4 30.66 -43.41 11.30
CA PHE A 4 29.33 -43.81 11.76
C PHE A 4 29.49 -44.88 12.86
N ALA A 5 28.67 -44.77 13.91
CA ALA A 5 28.28 -45.78 14.91
C ALA A 5 26.95 -45.22 15.49
N SER A 6 25.82 -45.95 15.61
CA SER A 6 25.56 -47.29 16.18
C SER A 6 25.81 -47.31 17.70
N ASP A 7 24.92 -47.81 18.56
CA ASP A 7 23.70 -48.66 18.41
C ASP A 7 22.47 -48.04 19.14
N GLY A 8 21.22 -48.51 19.05
CA GLY A 8 20.61 -49.56 18.23
C GLY A 8 19.15 -49.92 18.62
N ASN A 9 18.54 -50.83 17.86
CA ASN A 9 17.31 -51.61 18.13
C ASN A 9 15.95 -50.91 18.42
N LYS A 10 15.09 -50.87 17.40
CA LYS A 10 14.01 -51.88 17.22
C LYS A 10 13.53 -51.94 15.75
N LEU A 11 13.02 -53.10 15.32
CA LEU A 11 12.66 -53.38 13.93
C LEU A 11 11.22 -52.99 13.57
N GLY A 12 11.01 -52.64 12.30
CA GLY A 12 9.70 -52.55 11.66
C GLY A 12 9.83 -52.26 10.16
N TRP A 13 9.66 -53.27 9.30
CA TRP A 13 9.66 -53.12 7.84
C TRP A 13 8.21 -52.98 7.33
N PHE A 14 7.94 -52.10 6.37
CA PHE A 14 7.30 -52.51 5.10
C PHE A 14 7.43 -51.46 3.99
N VAL A 15 7.36 -51.94 2.75
CA VAL A 15 7.56 -51.21 1.47
C VAL A 15 6.34 -50.36 1.09
N TRP A 16 6.55 -49.25 0.37
CA TRP A 16 5.55 -48.70 -0.55
C TRP A 16 6.11 -48.51 -1.98
N ARG A 17 5.21 -48.55 -2.97
CA ARG A 17 5.55 -48.67 -4.40
C ARG A 17 5.77 -47.31 -5.07
N VAL A 18 6.82 -47.24 -5.91
CA VAL A 18 6.91 -46.24 -6.99
C VAL A 18 6.17 -46.79 -8.21
N SER A 19 5.13 -46.07 -8.67
CA SER A 19 4.37 -46.41 -9.87
C SER A 19 4.77 -45.50 -11.03
N LYS A 20 5.26 -46.07 -12.13
CA LYS A 20 5.60 -45.32 -13.36
C LYS A 20 4.33 -45.00 -14.14
N ILE A 21 4.16 -43.75 -14.57
CA ILE A 21 3.26 -43.40 -15.68
C ILE A 21 4.09 -43.38 -16.98
N LYS A 22 3.56 -44.00 -18.04
CA LYS A 22 4.12 -43.92 -19.40
C LYS A 22 3.36 -42.87 -20.20
N PHE A 23 4.09 -42.10 -21.01
CA PHE A 23 3.50 -41.46 -22.19
C PHE A 23 3.35 -42.49 -23.32
N THR A 24 2.25 -42.41 -24.05
CA THR A 24 2.07 -42.98 -25.39
C THR A 24 1.21 -42.01 -26.20
N SER A 25 1.73 -41.57 -27.34
CA SER A 25 1.05 -40.67 -28.29
C SER A 25 0.63 -41.44 -29.53
N GLU A 26 -0.59 -41.21 -30.02
CA GLU A 26 -0.98 -41.61 -31.38
C GLU A 26 -1.99 -40.61 -31.96
N LEU A 27 -2.15 -40.59 -33.29
CA LEU A 27 -2.82 -39.53 -34.04
C LEU A 27 -4.05 -40.02 -34.81
N CYS A 28 -4.91 -39.06 -35.20
CA CYS A 28 -5.85 -39.10 -36.32
C CYS A 28 -6.95 -40.18 -36.35
N ALA A 29 -8.20 -39.72 -36.33
CA ALA A 29 -9.11 -39.94 -37.46
C ALA A 29 -10.26 -38.91 -37.47
N THR A 30 -10.60 -38.38 -38.64
CA THR A 30 -11.85 -37.66 -38.91
C THR A 30 -12.91 -38.63 -39.41
N HIS A 31 -14.20 -38.40 -39.13
CA HIS A 31 -15.26 -38.60 -40.12
C HIS A 31 -16.59 -37.95 -39.71
N GLU A 32 -17.39 -37.60 -40.72
CA GLU A 32 -18.71 -36.98 -40.61
C GLU A 32 -19.88 -37.99 -40.63
N ALA A 33 -21.09 -37.45 -40.40
CA ALA A 33 -22.35 -37.73 -41.12
C ALA A 33 -23.41 -38.63 -40.46
N SER A 34 -24.62 -38.03 -40.32
CA SER A 34 -25.96 -38.67 -40.21
C SER A 34 -26.28 -39.56 -38.98
N GLY A 35 -27.54 -39.68 -38.54
CA GLY A 35 -28.72 -38.86 -38.85
C GLY A 35 -30.09 -39.53 -38.55
N VAL A 36 -31.01 -38.74 -37.97
CA VAL A 36 -32.47 -38.76 -38.23
C VAL A 36 -33.34 -39.94 -37.69
N ARG A 37 -34.36 -39.59 -36.86
CA ARG A 37 -35.60 -40.35 -36.47
C ARG A 37 -35.41 -41.54 -35.50
N LEU A 38 -36.39 -42.01 -34.70
CA LEU A 38 -37.80 -41.65 -34.32
C LEU A 38 -38.07 -42.32 -32.93
N GLY A 39 -38.98 -41.93 -32.03
CA GLY A 39 -39.92 -40.81 -31.92
C GLY A 39 -41.11 -41.10 -30.96
N ARG A 40 -41.99 -40.11 -30.71
CA ARG A 40 -43.32 -40.19 -30.00
C ARG A 40 -43.27 -40.54 -28.49
N SER A 41 -44.23 -40.22 -27.61
CA SER A 41 -45.62 -39.66 -27.67
C SER A 41 -46.02 -39.15 -26.25
N TYR A 42 -47.05 -38.31 -25.95
CA TYR A 42 -47.92 -37.36 -26.69
C TYR A 42 -48.68 -36.45 -25.67
N GLY A 43 -49.45 -35.44 -26.14
CA GLY A 43 -50.35 -34.59 -25.30
C GLY A 43 -49.77 -33.18 -24.98
N ALA A 44 -50.30 -32.01 -25.38
CA ALA A 44 -51.63 -31.55 -25.85
C ALA A 44 -52.68 -31.37 -24.72
N ALA A 45 -53.51 -30.31 -24.62
CA ALA A 45 -53.72 -29.04 -25.36
C ALA A 45 -54.53 -28.03 -24.46
N THR A 46 -54.97 -26.79 -24.75
CA THR A 46 -55.02 -25.85 -25.92
C THR A 46 -55.36 -24.41 -25.41
N GLY A 47 -55.24 -23.34 -26.23
CA GLY A 47 -56.00 -22.06 -26.00
C GLY A 47 -55.39 -20.73 -26.51
N ILE A 48 -55.80 -20.26 -27.71
CA ILE A 48 -55.48 -18.97 -28.43
C ILE A 48 -56.63 -18.74 -29.47
N PRO A 49 -57.01 -17.56 -30.04
CA PRO A 49 -56.53 -16.15 -30.05
C PRO A 49 -57.61 -15.18 -29.45
N PRO A 50 -57.85 -13.88 -29.83
CA PRO A 50 -57.17 -12.85 -30.67
C PRO A 50 -56.93 -11.49 -29.94
N GLY A 51 -56.48 -10.36 -30.53
CA GLY A 51 -55.92 -10.07 -31.86
C GLY A 51 -56.61 -8.93 -32.67
N VAL A 52 -56.03 -7.72 -32.71
CA VAL A 52 -56.43 -6.55 -33.56
C VAL A 52 -55.18 -5.82 -34.12
N LEU A 53 -55.32 -5.03 -35.20
CA LEU A 53 -54.25 -4.54 -36.10
C LEU A 53 -54.31 -3.02 -36.45
N ARG A 54 -53.21 -2.51 -37.05
CA ARG A 54 -52.98 -1.17 -37.67
C ARG A 54 -52.60 -0.02 -36.71
N GLY A 55 -51.76 0.97 -37.09
CA GLY A 55 -50.83 1.04 -38.23
C GLY A 55 -50.47 2.46 -38.73
N VAL A 56 -49.19 2.67 -39.09
CA VAL A 56 -48.61 3.67 -40.05
C VAL A 56 -48.82 5.17 -39.83
N VAL A 57 -47.71 5.94 -39.78
CA VAL A 57 -47.37 7.13 -40.62
C VAL A 57 -45.89 7.52 -40.38
N ASP A 58 -45.23 8.04 -41.43
CA ASP A 58 -43.79 8.39 -41.46
C ASP A 58 -43.42 9.74 -40.82
N GLY A 59 -42.11 9.94 -40.56
CA GLY A 59 -41.52 11.22 -40.17
C GLY A 59 -40.04 11.12 -39.84
N GLY A 60 -39.16 11.27 -40.84
CA GLY A 60 -37.71 11.10 -40.68
C GLY A 60 -36.88 12.37 -40.86
N SER A 61 -35.69 12.40 -40.24
CA SER A 61 -34.62 13.37 -40.54
C SER A 61 -33.24 12.72 -40.32
N SER A 62 -32.30 12.97 -41.24
CA SER A 62 -31.00 12.29 -41.32
C SER A 62 -29.89 12.92 -40.46
N GLY A 63 -28.95 12.09 -39.98
CA GLY A 63 -27.70 12.54 -39.35
C GLY A 63 -26.68 11.41 -39.21
N GLY A 64 -25.93 11.12 -40.28
CA GLY A 64 -24.93 10.05 -40.29
C GLY A 64 -23.50 10.53 -40.04
N GLY A 65 -22.73 9.76 -39.28
CA GLY A 65 -21.28 9.94 -39.10
C GLY A 65 -20.60 8.58 -38.94
N SER A 66 -19.67 8.25 -39.84
CA SER A 66 -19.03 6.93 -39.92
C SER A 66 -17.80 6.83 -39.02
N ALA A 67 -17.63 5.69 -38.34
CA ALA A 67 -16.35 5.33 -37.75
C ALA A 67 -15.30 5.05 -38.84
N THR A 68 -14.10 5.60 -38.69
CA THR A 68 -12.95 5.34 -39.56
C THR A 68 -11.78 4.80 -38.74
N ALA A 69 -11.38 3.55 -39.00
CA ALA A 69 -10.17 2.99 -38.42
C ALA A 69 -8.92 3.65 -39.04
N TYR A 70 -7.93 3.98 -38.22
CA TYR A 70 -6.67 4.57 -38.67
C TYR A 70 -5.69 3.49 -39.13
N VAL A 71 -5.20 3.60 -40.37
CA VAL A 71 -4.17 2.72 -40.94
C VAL A 71 -3.01 3.61 -41.42
N PRO A 72 -1.78 3.43 -40.92
CA PRO A 72 -0.63 4.21 -41.39
C PRO A 72 -0.22 3.79 -42.82
N PRO A 73 0.23 4.73 -43.67
CA PRO A 73 0.51 4.45 -45.07
C PRO A 73 1.84 3.70 -45.28
N ALA A 74 1.89 2.82 -46.29
CA ALA A 74 3.13 2.22 -46.75
C ALA A 74 3.94 3.22 -47.60
N ALA A 75 5.21 3.45 -47.22
CA ALA A 75 6.15 4.22 -48.03
C ALA A 75 6.79 3.32 -49.11
N GLY A 76 6.86 3.80 -50.35
CA GLY A 76 7.49 3.09 -51.48
C GLY A 76 9.01 3.06 -51.37
N GLY A 77 9.64 2.03 -51.95
CA GLY A 77 11.08 1.78 -51.83
C GLY A 77 11.89 1.93 -53.13
N VAL A 78 13.19 2.15 -52.97
CA VAL A 78 14.26 2.05 -53.98
C VAL A 78 15.53 1.56 -53.26
N GLY A 79 16.30 0.57 -53.72
CA GLY A 79 16.10 -0.36 -54.82
C GLY A 79 17.32 -1.29 -54.99
N GLY A 80 17.09 -2.57 -55.34
CA GLY A 80 18.15 -3.58 -55.56
C GLY A 80 18.69 -4.24 -54.26
N THR A 81 19.15 -5.49 -54.26
CA THR A 81 19.27 -6.49 -55.34
C THR A 81 18.78 -7.88 -54.87
N GLN A 82 18.34 -8.74 -55.80
CA GLN A 82 18.00 -10.13 -55.47
C GLN A 82 19.27 -10.98 -55.34
N GLN A 83 19.37 -11.79 -54.27
CA GLN A 83 20.32 -12.88 -54.19
C GLN A 83 19.57 -14.20 -53.92
N ARG A 84 19.66 -15.15 -54.87
CA ARG A 84 19.02 -16.47 -54.75
C ARG A 84 19.92 -17.40 -53.94
N ASP A 85 19.46 -17.82 -52.76
CA ASP A 85 20.20 -18.79 -51.94
C ASP A 85 20.22 -20.19 -52.59
N SER A 86 21.41 -20.75 -52.75
CA SER A 86 21.60 -22.04 -53.41
C SER A 86 21.22 -23.22 -52.49
N PRO A 87 20.76 -24.36 -53.04
CA PRO A 87 20.44 -25.56 -52.25
C PRO A 87 21.60 -26.05 -51.37
N VAL A 88 22.84 -25.85 -51.81
CA VAL A 88 24.07 -26.24 -51.11
C VAL A 88 24.18 -25.58 -49.73
N ARG A 89 23.78 -24.30 -49.59
CA ARG A 89 23.78 -23.60 -48.29
C ARG A 89 22.81 -24.25 -47.28
N ARG A 90 21.63 -24.69 -47.73
CA ARG A 90 20.65 -25.38 -46.87
C ARG A 90 21.10 -26.78 -46.45
N ALA A 91 21.83 -27.50 -47.32
CA ALA A 91 22.45 -28.77 -46.95
C ALA A 91 23.53 -28.60 -45.87
N ILE A 92 24.45 -27.64 -46.06
CA ILE A 92 25.53 -27.35 -45.10
C ILE A 92 24.97 -26.93 -43.73
N GLY A 93 23.98 -26.02 -43.70
CA GLY A 93 23.33 -25.59 -42.46
C GLY A 93 22.58 -26.70 -41.71
N SER A 94 22.18 -27.77 -42.41
CA SER A 94 21.56 -28.95 -41.79
C SER A 94 22.60 -29.91 -41.20
N PHE A 95 23.77 -30.04 -41.83
CA PHE A 95 24.86 -30.92 -41.39
C PHE A 95 25.49 -30.45 -40.06
N PHE A 96 25.79 -29.15 -39.95
CA PHE A 96 26.39 -28.58 -38.72
C PHE A 96 25.45 -28.57 -37.51
N ARG A 97 24.13 -28.75 -37.71
CA ARG A 97 23.13 -28.76 -36.62
C ARG A 97 23.15 -30.01 -35.74
N VAL A 98 23.94 -31.04 -36.08
CA VAL A 98 23.87 -32.37 -35.46
C VAL A 98 25.16 -32.78 -34.72
N PHE A 99 26.31 -32.15 -34.99
CA PHE A 99 27.62 -32.77 -34.69
C PHE A 99 28.71 -31.93 -33.99
N LEU A 100 28.37 -30.82 -33.31
CA LEU A 100 29.30 -30.14 -32.39
C LEU A 100 28.73 -30.02 -30.95
N PRO A 101 29.28 -30.74 -29.96
CA PRO A 101 29.14 -30.34 -28.56
C PRO A 101 30.08 -29.16 -28.28
N VAL A 102 29.58 -28.09 -27.68
CA VAL A 102 30.43 -27.00 -27.15
C VAL A 102 31.28 -27.59 -26.03
N SER A 103 32.59 -27.69 -26.24
CA SER A 103 33.47 -28.35 -25.28
C SER A 103 33.61 -27.52 -24.00
N GLY A 104 33.47 -28.17 -22.83
CA GLY A 104 33.57 -27.49 -21.53
C GLY A 104 34.90 -26.77 -21.29
N ILE A 105 35.95 -27.15 -22.03
CA ILE A 105 37.26 -26.48 -22.05
C ILE A 105 37.11 -25.05 -22.59
N ALA A 106 36.42 -24.85 -23.71
CA ALA A 106 36.21 -23.52 -24.28
C ALA A 106 35.40 -22.61 -23.32
N VAL A 107 34.42 -23.18 -22.61
CA VAL A 107 33.64 -22.47 -21.58
C VAL A 107 34.54 -22.05 -20.41
N TRP A 108 35.42 -22.92 -19.94
CA TRP A 108 36.38 -22.61 -18.86
C TRP A 108 37.40 -21.55 -19.29
N THR A 109 38.01 -21.68 -20.46
CA THR A 109 38.98 -20.69 -20.98
C THR A 109 38.32 -19.33 -21.17
N TYR A 110 37.09 -19.26 -21.70
CA TYR A 110 36.39 -17.99 -21.89
C TYR A 110 36.02 -17.33 -20.55
N ALA A 111 35.51 -18.12 -19.58
CA ALA A 111 35.19 -17.62 -18.24
C ALA A 111 36.45 -17.14 -17.47
N PHE A 112 37.61 -17.72 -17.73
CA PHE A 112 38.89 -17.30 -17.14
C PHE A 112 39.49 -16.05 -17.81
N MET A 113 39.23 -15.81 -19.09
CA MET A 113 39.80 -14.66 -19.82
C MET A 113 38.92 -13.40 -19.85
N TYR A 114 37.62 -13.50 -19.55
CA TYR A 114 36.68 -12.37 -19.64
C TYR A 114 35.74 -12.23 -18.42
N PRO A 115 36.26 -11.93 -17.21
CA PRO A 115 35.42 -11.75 -16.02
C PRO A 115 34.52 -10.50 -16.05
N ASP A 116 35.01 -9.37 -16.59
CA ASP A 116 34.47 -8.03 -16.25
C ASP A 116 33.69 -7.31 -17.38
N LYS A 117 33.06 -8.03 -18.33
CA LYS A 117 32.32 -7.39 -19.43
C LYS A 117 30.93 -7.96 -19.68
N ASP A 118 29.93 -7.26 -19.15
CA ASP A 118 28.50 -7.40 -19.43
C ASP A 118 28.21 -6.85 -20.85
N PRO A 119 27.76 -7.72 -21.78
CA PRO A 119 26.43 -7.50 -22.35
C PRO A 119 25.61 -8.80 -22.32
N LEU A 120 24.85 -9.00 -21.24
CA LEU A 120 24.12 -10.22 -20.93
C LEU A 120 22.78 -10.38 -21.68
N VAL A 121 22.77 -10.02 -22.97
CA VAL A 121 21.76 -10.47 -23.95
C VAL A 121 22.45 -11.45 -24.89
N GLY A 122 22.26 -12.74 -24.64
CA GLY A 122 22.86 -13.84 -25.41
C GLY A 122 22.32 -15.20 -24.96
N ASP A 123 22.74 -16.26 -25.65
CA ASP A 123 22.08 -17.59 -25.75
C ASP A 123 21.92 -18.43 -24.45
N ARG A 124 22.14 -17.83 -23.27
CA ARG A 124 21.91 -18.48 -21.96
C ARG A 124 20.44 -18.53 -21.54
N TYR A 125 19.57 -17.82 -22.26
CA TYR A 125 18.15 -17.67 -21.96
C TYR A 125 17.28 -17.95 -23.20
N PRO A 126 16.03 -18.45 -23.03
CA PRO A 126 15.02 -18.44 -24.10
C PRO A 126 14.83 -17.03 -24.69
N PRO A 127 14.52 -16.89 -26.00
CA PRO A 127 14.42 -15.58 -26.66
C PRO A 127 13.46 -14.59 -25.99
N GLU A 128 12.38 -15.10 -25.39
CA GLU A 128 11.37 -14.33 -24.67
C GLU A 128 11.98 -13.70 -23.41
N LEU A 129 12.79 -14.46 -22.68
CA LEU A 129 13.51 -13.96 -21.51
C LEU A 129 14.69 -13.06 -21.90
N GLN A 130 15.25 -13.22 -23.10
CA GLN A 130 16.26 -12.27 -23.64
C GLN A 130 15.64 -10.90 -23.96
N TYR A 131 14.41 -10.87 -24.47
CA TYR A 131 13.67 -9.62 -24.70
C TYR A 131 13.31 -8.92 -23.37
N LEU A 132 12.79 -9.67 -22.39
CA LEU A 132 12.51 -9.11 -21.06
C LEU A 132 13.81 -8.70 -20.33
N ALA A 133 14.93 -9.41 -20.55
CA ALA A 133 16.25 -9.00 -20.07
C ALA A 133 16.83 -7.77 -20.80
N SER A 134 16.34 -7.40 -21.99
CA SER A 134 16.73 -6.16 -22.69
C SER A 134 15.80 -4.98 -22.40
N GLN A 135 14.59 -5.21 -21.87
CA GLN A 135 13.77 -4.19 -21.19
C GLN A 135 14.37 -3.74 -19.83
N GLN A 136 15.57 -4.21 -19.47
CA GLN A 136 16.30 -3.75 -18.29
C GLN A 136 16.89 -2.36 -18.49
N THR A 137 16.06 -1.32 -18.45
CA THR A 137 16.51 0.07 -18.45
C THR A 137 17.39 0.35 -17.22
N PRO A 138 18.66 0.76 -17.39
CA PRO A 138 19.44 1.36 -16.33
C PRO A 138 18.78 2.70 -15.98
N ASN A 139 18.31 2.86 -14.74
CA ASN A 139 17.62 4.08 -14.35
C ASN A 139 18.60 5.05 -13.65
N GLY A 140 18.53 6.33 -14.04
CA GLY A 140 19.24 7.44 -13.40
C GLY A 140 18.32 8.32 -12.53
N ASP A 141 17.01 8.14 -12.63
CA ASP A 141 16.02 8.95 -11.93
C ASP A 141 15.99 8.63 -10.44
N VAL A 142 15.74 9.66 -9.64
CA VAL A 142 15.60 9.56 -8.17
C VAL A 142 14.14 9.21 -7.84
N ILE A 143 13.92 8.03 -7.29
CA ILE A 143 12.62 7.67 -6.69
C ILE A 143 12.60 8.21 -5.26
N THR A 144 11.86 9.30 -5.05
CA THR A 144 11.58 9.86 -3.72
C THR A 144 10.25 9.35 -3.19
N ASN A 145 10.16 9.08 -1.89
CA ASN A 145 8.88 8.75 -1.25
C ASN A 145 7.98 9.98 -1.05
N TRP A 146 6.69 9.77 -0.80
CA TRP A 146 5.71 10.86 -0.59
C TRP A 146 6.13 11.86 0.51
N SER A 147 6.79 11.36 1.56
CA SER A 147 7.27 12.19 2.66
C SER A 147 8.46 13.08 2.30
N GLY A 148 9.15 12.83 1.17
CA GLY A 148 10.42 13.46 0.82
C GLY A 148 11.57 13.12 1.78
N THR A 149 11.47 12.04 2.54
CA THR A 149 12.42 11.66 3.60
C THR A 149 13.35 10.53 3.20
N HIS A 150 12.96 9.75 2.19
CA HIS A 150 13.75 8.67 1.63
C HIS A 150 13.75 8.75 0.12
N GLU A 151 14.92 8.53 -0.46
CA GLU A 151 15.15 8.50 -1.90
C GLU A 151 16.07 7.33 -2.26
N ALA A 152 15.98 6.87 -3.51
CA ALA A 152 16.95 5.97 -4.12
C ALA A 152 16.99 6.19 -5.63
N THR A 153 18.19 6.13 -6.21
CA THR A 153 18.40 5.96 -7.65
C THR A 153 18.61 4.47 -7.93
N PRO A 154 17.59 3.72 -8.38
CA PRO A 154 17.73 2.28 -8.59
C PRO A 154 18.50 2.01 -9.88
N ARG A 155 19.61 1.28 -9.80
CA ARG A 155 20.39 0.87 -10.98
C ARG A 155 19.55 0.16 -12.05
N ARG A 156 18.45 -0.50 -11.67
CA ARG A 156 17.39 -0.94 -12.60
C ARG A 156 15.99 -0.68 -12.06
N TYR A 157 15.10 -0.31 -12.96
CA TYR A 157 13.68 -0.09 -12.69
C TYR A 157 12.85 -0.88 -13.70
N PHE A 158 11.88 -1.67 -13.23
CA PHE A 158 11.08 -2.58 -14.06
C PHE A 158 9.58 -2.34 -13.89
N HIS A 159 8.84 -2.40 -14.99
CA HIS A 159 7.38 -2.28 -15.03
C HIS A 159 6.78 -3.57 -15.65
N PRO A 160 6.51 -4.61 -14.85
CA PRO A 160 5.85 -5.82 -15.34
C PRO A 160 4.36 -5.54 -15.62
N GLU A 161 3.85 -6.02 -16.74
CA GLU A 161 2.41 -6.05 -17.08
C GLU A 161 1.78 -7.39 -16.66
N SER A 162 2.61 -8.44 -16.50
CA SER A 162 2.16 -9.81 -16.23
C SER A 162 2.89 -10.51 -15.06
N GLU A 163 2.33 -11.63 -14.59
CA GLU A 163 2.91 -12.46 -13.52
C GLU A 163 4.13 -13.25 -14.01
N GLU A 164 4.11 -13.67 -15.27
CA GLU A 164 5.22 -14.34 -15.97
C GLU A 164 6.44 -13.41 -16.13
N GLU A 165 6.20 -12.10 -16.30
CA GLU A 165 7.24 -11.08 -16.28
C GLU A 165 7.82 -10.86 -14.87
N VAL A 166 6.97 -10.84 -13.84
CA VAL A 166 7.43 -10.80 -12.43
C VAL A 166 8.33 -12.00 -12.12
N GLU A 167 7.91 -13.23 -12.45
CA GLU A 167 8.76 -14.42 -12.29
C GLU A 167 10.08 -14.29 -13.08
N THR A 168 10.02 -13.77 -14.30
CA THR A 168 11.19 -13.55 -15.15
C THR A 168 12.20 -12.59 -14.51
N PHE A 169 11.76 -11.40 -14.06
CA PHE A 169 12.64 -10.42 -13.43
C PHE A 169 13.23 -10.94 -12.11
N LEU A 170 12.43 -11.61 -11.28
CA LEU A 170 12.91 -12.27 -10.06
C LEU A 170 13.94 -13.36 -10.35
N ARG A 171 13.70 -14.18 -11.38
CA ARG A 171 14.63 -15.25 -11.80
C ARG A 171 15.94 -14.68 -12.34
N ILE A 172 15.92 -13.60 -13.12
CA ILE A 172 17.14 -12.96 -13.63
C ILE A 172 17.94 -12.33 -12.49
N ALA A 173 17.30 -11.57 -11.60
CA ALA A 173 17.96 -10.99 -10.42
C ALA A 173 18.55 -12.09 -9.51
N SER A 174 17.80 -13.17 -9.27
CA SER A 174 18.26 -14.37 -8.57
C SER A 174 19.48 -15.00 -9.25
N ILE A 175 19.49 -15.20 -10.58
CA ILE A 175 20.66 -15.74 -11.29
C ILE A 175 21.88 -14.81 -11.15
N ARG A 176 21.69 -13.49 -11.26
CA ARG A 176 22.76 -12.47 -11.15
C ARG A 176 23.21 -12.19 -9.71
N ASN A 177 22.53 -12.72 -8.69
CA ASN A 177 22.70 -12.41 -7.26
C ASN A 177 22.45 -10.92 -6.92
N GLU A 178 21.57 -10.27 -7.67
CA GLU A 178 21.18 -8.87 -7.47
C GLU A 178 19.90 -8.77 -6.62
N THR A 179 19.68 -7.62 -5.96
CA THR A 179 18.45 -7.38 -5.19
C THR A 179 17.41 -6.62 -6.01
N LEU A 180 16.14 -6.97 -5.82
CA LEU A 180 14.99 -6.44 -6.54
C LEU A 180 13.81 -6.29 -5.57
N ARG A 181 13.51 -5.06 -5.15
CA ARG A 181 12.40 -4.78 -4.23
C ARG A 181 11.09 -4.52 -4.99
N PRO A 182 9.96 -5.19 -4.65
CA PRO A 182 8.66 -4.77 -5.15
C PRO A 182 8.29 -3.39 -4.58
N ALA A 183 7.79 -2.51 -5.44
CA ALA A 183 7.32 -1.19 -5.10
C ALA A 183 5.94 -0.90 -5.70
N GLY A 184 5.14 -0.14 -4.95
CA GLY A 184 3.98 0.58 -5.48
C GLY A 184 4.25 2.08 -5.50
N SER A 185 3.22 2.90 -5.28
CA SER A 185 3.20 4.37 -5.40
C SER A 185 4.14 5.18 -4.47
N ALA A 186 5.14 4.56 -3.82
CA ALA A 186 6.11 5.19 -2.90
C ALA A 186 5.50 6.03 -1.74
N LEU A 187 4.23 5.78 -1.38
CA LEU A 187 3.48 6.54 -0.36
C LEU A 187 3.86 6.23 1.10
N SER A 188 4.75 5.26 1.36
CA SER A 188 5.25 4.96 2.70
C SER A 188 6.28 6.00 3.17
N PRO A 189 6.14 6.61 4.36
CA PRO A 189 7.17 7.47 4.95
C PRO A 189 8.53 6.77 5.17
N ASN A 190 8.54 5.45 5.28
CA ASN A 190 9.77 4.65 5.32
C ASN A 190 10.31 4.25 3.93
N GLY A 191 11.57 3.80 3.91
CA GLY A 191 12.26 3.32 2.71
C GLY A 191 12.14 1.81 2.38
N LEU A 192 11.14 1.06 2.88
CA LEU A 192 11.05 -0.40 2.68
C LEU A 192 11.05 -0.84 1.19
N ALA A 193 10.37 -0.08 0.33
CA ALA A 193 10.26 -0.36 -1.10
C ALA A 193 11.45 0.16 -1.93
N LEU A 194 12.30 1.01 -1.35
CA LEU A 194 13.40 1.68 -2.06
C LEU A 194 14.68 0.81 -2.03
N SER A 195 15.39 0.78 -3.15
CA SER A 195 16.67 0.08 -3.29
C SER A 195 17.52 0.78 -4.36
N GLY A 196 18.84 0.84 -4.15
CA GLY A 196 19.78 1.35 -5.15
C GLY A 196 20.14 0.33 -6.24
N GLU A 197 19.84 -0.96 -6.07
CA GLU A 197 20.14 -2.00 -7.06
C GLU A 197 18.99 -2.22 -8.04
N GLY A 198 17.81 -2.59 -7.54
CA GLY A 198 16.68 -2.96 -8.38
C GLY A 198 15.35 -2.70 -7.70
N VAL A 199 14.40 -2.12 -8.44
CA VAL A 199 13.02 -1.92 -8.02
C VAL A 199 12.05 -2.40 -9.10
N LEU A 200 11.04 -3.17 -8.68
CA LEU A 200 9.98 -3.76 -9.50
C LEU A 200 8.67 -3.01 -9.22
N ALA A 201 8.31 -2.07 -10.08
CA ALA A 201 7.17 -1.18 -9.89
C ALA A 201 5.89 -1.77 -10.48
N LEU A 202 5.03 -2.32 -9.61
CA LEU A 202 3.85 -3.13 -10.00
C LEU A 202 2.70 -2.31 -10.61
N GLY A 203 2.88 -1.02 -10.87
CA GLY A 203 1.81 -0.10 -11.28
C GLY A 203 1.14 -0.39 -12.63
N ALA A 204 1.71 -1.24 -13.48
CA ALA A 204 1.08 -1.72 -14.72
C ALA A 204 0.28 -3.04 -14.51
N MET A 205 0.38 -3.67 -13.34
CA MET A 205 -0.45 -4.79 -12.92
C MET A 205 -1.70 -4.26 -12.17
N ASP A 206 -2.51 -3.41 -12.81
CA ASP A 206 -3.58 -2.64 -12.16
C ASP A 206 -5.02 -3.03 -12.59
N ARG A 207 -5.19 -4.23 -13.16
CA ARG A 207 -6.51 -4.74 -13.58
C ARG A 207 -7.30 -5.35 -12.41
N VAL A 208 -8.55 -4.91 -12.26
CA VAL A 208 -9.58 -5.65 -11.52
C VAL A 208 -10.02 -6.84 -12.37
N LEU A 209 -9.81 -8.06 -11.89
CA LEU A 209 -9.96 -9.29 -12.66
C LEU A 209 -11.35 -9.92 -12.53
N ALA A 210 -11.97 -9.84 -11.35
CA ALA A 210 -13.32 -10.34 -11.11
C ALA A 210 -14.00 -9.66 -9.91
N VAL A 211 -15.32 -9.49 -9.97
CA VAL A 211 -16.17 -9.11 -8.83
C VAL A 211 -17.22 -10.21 -8.63
N ASP A 212 -17.08 -11.03 -7.59
CA ASP A 212 -18.02 -12.10 -7.25
C ASP A 212 -18.99 -11.62 -6.15
N ARG A 213 -20.12 -11.05 -6.58
CA ARG A 213 -21.21 -10.60 -5.70
C ARG A 213 -21.92 -11.75 -4.96
N LYS A 214 -21.72 -13.02 -5.34
CA LYS A 214 -22.28 -14.17 -4.59
C LYS A 214 -21.37 -14.58 -3.43
N LYS A 215 -20.05 -14.53 -3.62
CA LYS A 215 -19.05 -14.77 -2.57
C LYS A 215 -18.74 -13.54 -1.73
N MET A 216 -19.20 -12.36 -2.14
CA MET A 216 -18.80 -11.05 -1.58
C MET A 216 -17.28 -10.86 -1.65
N GLN A 217 -16.71 -11.07 -2.84
CA GLN A 217 -15.27 -11.02 -3.09
C GLN A 217 -14.92 -10.22 -4.34
N VAL A 218 -13.71 -9.65 -4.37
CA VAL A 218 -13.10 -9.01 -5.56
C VAL A 218 -11.68 -9.53 -5.75
N THR A 219 -11.34 -9.95 -6.96
CA THR A 219 -9.99 -10.41 -7.34
C THR A 219 -9.34 -9.34 -8.20
N VAL A 220 -8.12 -8.95 -7.83
CA VAL A 220 -7.40 -7.81 -8.40
C VAL A 220 -5.92 -8.16 -8.59
N GLN A 221 -5.28 -7.62 -9.64
CA GLN A 221 -3.82 -7.57 -9.66
C GLN A 221 -3.32 -6.61 -8.57
N SER A 222 -2.14 -6.87 -8.00
CA SER A 222 -1.66 -6.18 -6.80
C SER A 222 -1.30 -4.70 -7.01
N GLY A 223 -1.02 -4.29 -8.24
CA GLY A 223 -0.77 -2.91 -8.63
C GLY A 223 -2.00 -2.01 -8.66
N CYS A 224 -3.20 -2.57 -8.56
CA CYS A 224 -4.45 -1.80 -8.47
C CYS A 224 -4.35 -0.78 -7.34
N ARG A 225 -4.63 0.49 -7.62
CA ARG A 225 -4.80 1.53 -6.59
C ARG A 225 -6.17 1.37 -5.94
N VAL A 226 -6.29 1.71 -4.66
CA VAL A 226 -7.58 1.63 -3.92
C VAL A 226 -8.70 2.35 -4.66
N GLN A 227 -8.42 3.49 -5.28
CA GLN A 227 -9.34 4.23 -6.17
C GLN A 227 -9.98 3.30 -7.22
N GLN A 228 -9.16 2.60 -8.01
CA GLN A 228 -9.60 1.71 -9.10
C GLN A 228 -10.45 0.54 -8.59
N VAL A 229 -10.15 0.04 -7.39
CA VAL A 229 -10.93 -1.05 -6.77
C VAL A 229 -12.29 -0.56 -6.27
N VAL A 230 -12.37 0.62 -5.63
CA VAL A 230 -13.67 1.13 -5.16
C VAL A 230 -14.56 1.58 -6.32
N ASP A 231 -13.99 2.16 -7.38
CA ASP A 231 -14.73 2.52 -8.60
C ASP A 231 -15.31 1.30 -9.32
N ALA A 232 -14.60 0.17 -9.34
CA ALA A 232 -15.11 -1.08 -9.90
C ALA A 232 -16.21 -1.72 -9.04
N LEU A 233 -16.20 -1.47 -7.72
CA LEU A 233 -17.17 -2.04 -6.78
C LEU A 233 -18.46 -1.22 -6.64
N ALA A 234 -18.38 0.11 -6.72
CA ALA A 234 -19.53 0.99 -6.48
C ALA A 234 -20.73 0.72 -7.43
N PRO A 235 -20.56 0.52 -8.76
CA PRO A 235 -21.65 0.14 -9.66
C PRO A 235 -22.27 -1.23 -9.35
N GLN A 236 -21.53 -2.12 -8.68
CA GLN A 236 -22.01 -3.43 -8.27
C GLN A 236 -22.78 -3.40 -6.93
N GLY A 237 -22.85 -2.23 -6.27
CA GLY A 237 -23.43 -2.06 -4.94
C GLY A 237 -22.53 -2.64 -3.83
N LEU A 238 -21.21 -2.60 -4.03
CA LEU A 238 -20.22 -3.20 -3.14
C LEU A 238 -19.15 -2.18 -2.70
N ALA A 239 -18.49 -2.44 -1.58
CA ALA A 239 -17.40 -1.63 -1.03
C ALA A 239 -16.35 -2.52 -0.33
N LEU A 240 -15.10 -2.05 -0.24
CA LEU A 240 -14.10 -2.64 0.65
C LEU A 240 -14.49 -2.43 2.12
N GLN A 241 -14.14 -3.36 3.01
CA GLN A 241 -14.58 -3.29 4.42
C GLN A 241 -13.82 -2.20 5.19
N ASN A 242 -12.52 -2.06 4.92
CA ASN A 242 -11.63 -1.09 5.54
C ASN A 242 -10.42 -0.83 4.63
N TYR A 243 -9.90 0.39 4.61
CA TYR A 243 -8.63 0.71 3.97
C TYR A 243 -8.07 2.04 4.50
N ALA A 244 -6.77 2.26 4.33
CA ALA A 244 -6.15 3.54 4.67
C ALA A 244 -6.63 4.64 3.71
N SER A 245 -6.86 5.83 4.23
CA SER A 245 -7.61 6.93 3.58
C SER A 245 -7.04 7.46 2.26
N ILE A 246 -5.83 7.05 1.86
CA ILE A 246 -5.12 7.53 0.68
C ILE A 246 -5.42 6.59 -0.51
N ARG A 247 -6.31 7.02 -1.41
CA ARG A 247 -6.82 6.16 -2.49
C ARG A 247 -5.77 5.76 -3.55
N GLU A 248 -4.67 6.50 -3.64
CA GLU A 248 -3.55 6.20 -4.56
C GLU A 248 -2.60 5.09 -4.07
N GLN A 249 -2.83 4.53 -2.88
CA GLN A 249 -2.08 3.36 -2.42
C GLN A 249 -2.50 2.09 -3.18
N GLN A 250 -1.52 1.26 -3.54
CA GLN A 250 -1.77 -0.01 -4.24
C GLN A 250 -2.14 -1.13 -3.26
N ILE A 251 -3.03 -2.05 -3.68
CA ILE A 251 -3.47 -3.22 -2.91
C ILE A 251 -2.28 -4.06 -2.42
N GLY A 252 -1.24 -4.20 -3.25
CA GLY A 252 0.03 -4.82 -2.90
C GLY A 252 0.68 -4.19 -1.68
N GLY A 253 0.88 -2.87 -1.71
CA GLY A 253 1.53 -2.12 -0.64
C GLY A 253 0.75 -2.14 0.67
N ILE A 254 -0.55 -1.81 0.64
CA ILE A 254 -1.38 -1.71 1.86
C ILE A 254 -1.53 -3.05 2.58
N THR A 255 -1.58 -4.16 1.82
CA THR A 255 -1.62 -5.51 2.36
C THR A 255 -0.29 -5.83 3.06
N GLN A 256 0.83 -5.73 2.31
CA GLN A 256 2.15 -6.18 2.77
C GLN A 256 2.69 -5.44 4.00
N VAL A 257 2.18 -4.25 4.33
CA VAL A 257 2.56 -3.46 5.52
C VAL A 257 1.54 -3.53 6.67
N GLY A 258 0.45 -4.29 6.54
CA GLY A 258 -0.59 -4.37 7.57
C GLY A 258 -1.36 -3.06 7.77
N ALA A 259 -1.68 -2.36 6.67
CA ALA A 259 -2.36 -1.08 6.72
C ALA A 259 -3.83 -1.21 7.16
N HIS A 260 -4.42 -0.10 7.59
CA HIS A 260 -5.76 -0.05 8.17
C HIS A 260 -6.44 1.30 7.90
N GLY A 261 -7.78 1.31 7.96
CA GLY A 261 -8.57 2.52 8.15
C GLY A 261 -9.00 2.66 9.61
N THR A 262 -10.30 2.72 9.85
CA THR A 262 -10.89 2.75 11.20
C THR A 262 -12.17 1.93 11.26
N GLY A 263 -12.34 1.21 12.38
CA GLY A 263 -13.58 0.56 12.78
C GLY A 263 -13.31 -0.39 13.96
N PRO A 264 -13.82 -0.14 15.18
CA PRO A 264 -13.53 -0.98 16.36
C PRO A 264 -13.91 -2.46 16.22
N ARG A 265 -14.79 -2.78 15.27
CA ARG A 265 -15.25 -4.14 14.90
C ARG A 265 -14.89 -4.54 13.46
N ILE A 266 -13.98 -3.79 12.82
CA ILE A 266 -13.60 -3.96 11.42
C ILE A 266 -12.10 -4.28 11.34
N PRO A 267 -11.69 -5.34 10.61
CA PRO A 267 -10.30 -5.74 10.54
C PRO A 267 -9.42 -4.74 9.77
N PRO A 268 -8.07 -4.83 9.90
CA PRO A 268 -7.14 -4.19 8.99
C PRO A 268 -7.27 -4.74 7.55
N VAL A 269 -6.49 -4.19 6.60
CA VAL A 269 -6.54 -4.62 5.20
C VAL A 269 -5.98 -6.04 5.01
N ASP A 270 -4.92 -6.40 5.75
CA ASP A 270 -4.25 -7.69 5.59
C ASP A 270 -5.18 -8.89 5.87
N GLU A 271 -6.12 -8.77 6.80
CA GLU A 271 -7.13 -9.78 7.09
C GLU A 271 -8.29 -9.78 6.07
N GLN A 272 -8.48 -8.75 5.25
CA GLN A 272 -9.52 -8.81 4.20
C GLN A 272 -9.14 -9.74 3.03
N VAL A 273 -7.88 -10.13 2.89
CA VAL A 273 -7.41 -11.07 1.86
C VAL A 273 -7.95 -12.49 2.14
N VAL A 274 -8.58 -13.15 1.16
CA VAL A 274 -9.02 -14.56 1.25
C VAL A 274 -8.12 -15.52 0.47
N SER A 275 -7.49 -15.04 -0.60
CA SER A 275 -6.41 -15.73 -1.30
C SER A 275 -5.45 -14.72 -1.94
N MET A 276 -4.23 -15.14 -2.23
CA MET A 276 -3.24 -14.36 -2.97
C MET A 276 -2.39 -15.23 -3.87
N ARG A 277 -1.83 -14.63 -4.93
CA ARG A 277 -0.75 -15.21 -5.74
C ARG A 277 0.56 -14.51 -5.40
N LEU A 278 1.61 -15.29 -5.19
CA LEU A 278 2.89 -14.85 -4.65
C LEU A 278 4.04 -15.44 -5.48
N SER A 279 4.62 -14.64 -6.38
CA SER A 279 5.77 -15.03 -7.21
C SER A 279 7.07 -14.99 -6.41
N THR A 280 7.80 -16.11 -6.37
CA THR A 280 8.98 -16.28 -5.50
C THR A 280 10.27 -16.55 -6.31
N PRO A 281 11.43 -15.97 -5.92
CA PRO A 281 12.72 -16.26 -6.56
C PRO A 281 13.17 -17.74 -6.53
N GLY A 282 12.61 -18.55 -5.61
CA GLY A 282 12.99 -19.94 -5.37
C GLY A 282 12.05 -20.99 -5.97
N LEU A 283 10.73 -20.78 -5.93
CA LEU A 283 9.72 -21.80 -6.30
C LEU A 283 8.78 -21.38 -7.45
N GLY A 284 8.91 -20.17 -8.00
CA GLY A 284 7.89 -19.60 -8.90
C GLY A 284 6.68 -19.08 -8.13
N THR A 285 5.52 -18.98 -8.78
CA THR A 285 4.29 -18.47 -8.15
C THR A 285 3.55 -19.54 -7.35
N LEU A 286 3.26 -19.19 -6.10
CA LEU A 286 2.39 -19.94 -5.20
C LEU A 286 1.00 -19.29 -5.16
N GLU A 287 -0.06 -20.09 -5.13
CA GLU A 287 -1.38 -19.65 -4.68
C GLU A 287 -1.55 -20.04 -3.21
N LEU A 288 -2.07 -19.11 -2.40
CA LEU A 288 -2.11 -19.20 -0.94
C LEU A 288 -3.49 -18.77 -0.43
N SER A 289 -4.06 -19.52 0.51
CA SER A 289 -5.39 -19.25 1.10
C SER A 289 -5.53 -19.83 2.51
N GLU A 290 -6.70 -19.67 3.15
CA GLU A 290 -7.01 -20.39 4.40
C GLU A 290 -7.20 -21.91 4.19
N VAL A 291 -7.25 -22.38 2.94
CA VAL A 291 -7.32 -23.81 2.57
C VAL A 291 -5.95 -24.33 2.11
N GLU A 292 -5.15 -23.50 1.46
CA GLU A 292 -3.90 -23.85 0.81
C GLU A 292 -2.73 -23.14 1.51
N GLU A 293 -1.86 -23.93 2.16
CA GLU A 293 -0.71 -23.46 2.95
C GLU A 293 -1.07 -22.38 4.01
N PRO A 294 -2.02 -22.63 4.94
CA PRO A 294 -2.58 -21.60 5.82
C PRO A 294 -1.58 -20.94 6.80
N GLU A 295 -0.48 -21.61 7.21
CA GLU A 295 0.60 -20.95 7.98
C GLU A 295 1.30 -19.89 7.12
N LEU A 296 1.70 -20.25 5.89
CA LEU A 296 2.36 -19.36 4.95
C LEU A 296 1.41 -18.25 4.46
N PHE A 297 0.14 -18.56 4.17
CA PHE A 297 -0.85 -17.57 3.76
C PHE A 297 -1.02 -16.45 4.80
N ARG A 298 -1.27 -16.82 6.07
CA ARG A 298 -1.44 -15.84 7.16
C ARG A 298 -0.17 -15.02 7.40
N LEU A 299 1.00 -15.61 7.20
CA LEU A 299 2.28 -14.92 7.28
C LEU A 299 2.50 -13.96 6.07
N ALA A 300 2.15 -14.40 4.87
CA ALA A 300 2.31 -13.64 3.62
C ALA A 300 1.38 -12.45 3.48
N ARG A 301 0.20 -12.47 4.15
CA ARG A 301 -0.68 -11.31 4.32
C ARG A 301 0.07 -10.04 4.78
N VAL A 302 1.04 -10.16 5.69
CA VAL A 302 1.93 -9.06 6.11
C VAL A 302 3.39 -9.48 5.91
N GLY A 303 3.71 -9.91 4.68
CA GLY A 303 5.02 -10.45 4.32
C GLY A 303 6.09 -9.40 4.03
N LEU A 304 5.82 -8.10 4.13
CA LEU A 304 6.74 -6.98 3.80
C LEU A 304 7.33 -7.05 2.37
N GLY A 305 6.70 -7.81 1.46
CA GLY A 305 7.26 -8.15 0.14
C GLY A 305 8.57 -8.93 0.21
N SER A 306 8.77 -9.74 1.27
CA SER A 306 10.04 -10.44 1.56
C SER A 306 10.02 -11.93 1.29
N LEU A 307 8.83 -12.54 1.25
CA LEU A 307 8.58 -13.95 0.92
C LEU A 307 8.41 -14.16 -0.60
N GLY A 308 8.02 -13.10 -1.31
CA GLY A 308 7.69 -13.09 -2.72
C GLY A 308 7.13 -11.74 -3.12
N VAL A 309 6.87 -11.57 -4.41
CA VAL A 309 6.10 -10.46 -4.96
C VAL A 309 4.64 -10.90 -5.04
N MET A 310 3.75 -10.24 -4.30
CA MET A 310 2.32 -10.51 -4.45
C MET A 310 1.87 -9.92 -5.79
N THR A 311 1.31 -10.75 -6.67
CA THR A 311 0.88 -10.39 -8.04
C THR A 311 -0.62 -10.24 -8.17
N GLN A 312 -1.37 -11.01 -7.37
CA GLN A 312 -2.83 -10.99 -7.32
C GLN A 312 -3.30 -11.14 -5.87
N ALA A 313 -4.41 -10.48 -5.52
CA ALA A 313 -5.12 -10.70 -4.26
C ALA A 313 -6.62 -10.85 -4.52
N THR A 314 -7.28 -11.70 -3.73
CA THR A 314 -8.74 -11.72 -3.61
C THR A 314 -9.12 -11.15 -2.24
N LEU A 315 -9.95 -10.12 -2.22
CA LEU A 315 -10.37 -9.37 -1.02
C LEU A 315 -11.85 -9.63 -0.71
N ARG A 316 -12.21 -9.67 0.58
CA ARG A 316 -13.61 -9.60 1.04
C ARG A 316 -14.16 -8.20 0.82
N VAL A 317 -15.40 -8.11 0.35
CA VAL A 317 -16.17 -6.87 0.24
C VAL A 317 -17.46 -6.95 1.06
N VAL A 318 -18.12 -5.82 1.23
CA VAL A 318 -19.42 -5.64 1.92
C VAL A 318 -20.39 -4.91 0.99
N PRO A 319 -21.70 -4.90 1.27
CA PRO A 319 -22.64 -4.04 0.55
C PRO A 319 -22.25 -2.56 0.68
N ARG A 320 -22.38 -1.79 -0.41
CA ARG A 320 -22.18 -0.33 -0.39
C ARG A 320 -23.44 0.33 0.19
N GLU A 321 -23.36 0.75 1.43
CA GLU A 321 -24.42 1.44 2.16
C GLU A 321 -24.09 2.93 2.36
N PRO A 322 -25.09 3.84 2.38
CA PRO A 322 -24.86 5.22 2.77
C PRO A 322 -24.46 5.27 4.25
N LEU A 323 -23.61 6.22 4.60
CA LEU A 323 -23.16 6.49 5.95
C LEU A 323 -23.43 7.95 6.32
N ILE A 324 -23.62 8.19 7.62
CA ILE A 324 -23.69 9.49 8.25
C ILE A 324 -22.41 9.68 9.08
N GLU A 325 -21.58 10.65 8.70
CA GLU A 325 -20.53 11.18 9.56
C GLU A 325 -21.10 12.29 10.46
N ARG A 326 -20.71 12.25 11.72
CA ARG A 326 -20.93 13.30 12.72
C ARG A 326 -19.57 13.70 13.29
N THR A 327 -19.14 14.92 12.99
CA THR A 327 -17.83 15.47 13.39
C THR A 327 -18.03 16.59 14.38
N PHE A 328 -17.44 16.48 15.58
CA PHE A 328 -17.59 17.45 16.65
C PHE A 328 -16.31 17.57 17.50
N THR A 329 -16.31 18.48 18.48
CA THR A 329 -15.20 18.66 19.43
C THR A 329 -15.62 18.31 20.85
N ALA A 330 -14.70 17.72 21.63
CA ALA A 330 -14.92 17.31 23.01
C ALA A 330 -13.67 17.57 23.88
N SER A 331 -13.86 17.79 25.19
CA SER A 331 -12.76 17.83 26.15
C SER A 331 -12.18 16.44 26.42
N HIS A 332 -10.95 16.37 26.97
CA HIS A 332 -10.39 15.10 27.47
C HIS A 332 -11.28 14.46 28.55
N SER A 333 -12.05 15.27 29.30
CA SER A 333 -13.00 14.79 30.31
C SER A 333 -14.23 14.09 29.69
N GLU A 334 -14.68 14.54 28.52
CA GLU A 334 -15.82 13.99 27.79
C GLU A 334 -15.44 12.75 27.00
N VAL A 335 -14.25 12.75 26.38
CA VAL A 335 -13.68 11.54 25.79
C VAL A 335 -13.53 10.48 26.88
N ARG A 336 -12.88 10.76 28.02
CA ARG A 336 -12.77 9.80 29.14
C ARG A 336 -14.11 9.18 29.55
N ARG A 337 -15.16 10.00 29.68
CA ARG A 337 -16.50 9.54 30.10
C ARG A 337 -17.19 8.67 29.05
N ASN A 338 -17.09 9.04 27.77
CA ASN A 338 -17.85 8.39 26.69
C ASN A 338 -17.08 7.34 25.89
N HIS A 339 -15.74 7.28 26.01
CA HIS A 339 -14.86 6.53 25.12
C HIS A 339 -15.34 5.10 24.79
N VAL A 340 -15.53 4.25 25.80
CA VAL A 340 -15.96 2.85 25.61
C VAL A 340 -17.35 2.77 24.98
N LYS A 341 -18.29 3.63 25.39
CA LYS A 341 -19.62 3.72 24.78
C LYS A 341 -19.50 4.08 23.29
N TRP A 342 -18.67 5.06 22.95
CA TRP A 342 -18.46 5.47 21.56
C TRP A 342 -17.74 4.39 20.73
N LEU A 343 -16.77 3.65 21.29
CA LEU A 343 -16.17 2.49 20.61
C LEU A 343 -17.19 1.38 20.34
N GLN A 344 -18.09 1.12 21.29
CA GLN A 344 -19.09 0.04 21.19
C GLN A 344 -20.25 0.38 20.25
N GLN A 345 -20.63 1.66 20.16
CA GLN A 345 -21.78 2.15 19.39
C GLN A 345 -21.45 2.55 17.95
N ASN A 346 -20.21 2.91 17.61
CA ASN A 346 -19.88 3.44 16.28
C ASN A 346 -19.21 2.39 15.38
N LYS A 347 -19.67 2.30 14.12
CA LYS A 347 -19.07 1.45 13.08
C LYS A 347 -17.64 1.88 12.76
N HIS A 348 -17.43 3.19 12.58
CA HIS A 348 -16.12 3.81 12.44
C HIS A 348 -15.98 4.97 13.44
N ILE A 349 -14.78 5.12 14.03
CA ILE A 349 -14.50 6.24 14.95
C ILE A 349 -13.01 6.64 14.92
N LYS A 350 -12.77 7.95 14.89
CA LYS A 350 -11.42 8.54 14.91
C LYS A 350 -11.41 9.71 15.89
N TYR A 351 -10.29 9.86 16.61
CA TYR A 351 -9.99 11.07 17.36
C TYR A 351 -8.80 11.81 16.73
N LEU A 352 -8.82 13.13 16.82
CA LEU A 352 -7.68 14.01 16.61
C LEU A 352 -7.46 14.81 17.90
N TYR A 353 -6.51 14.40 18.73
CA TYR A 353 -6.16 15.15 19.94
C TYR A 353 -5.30 16.36 19.56
N ILE A 354 -5.76 17.58 19.82
CA ILE A 354 -5.02 18.79 19.45
C ILE A 354 -4.06 19.18 20.60
N PRO A 355 -2.72 19.06 20.42
CA PRO A 355 -1.78 19.21 21.53
C PRO A 355 -1.82 20.60 22.15
N TYR A 356 -1.49 20.67 23.46
CA TYR A 356 -1.58 21.84 24.35
C TYR A 356 -2.97 22.42 24.61
N THR A 357 -4.02 21.86 23.99
CA THR A 357 -5.41 22.24 24.26
C THR A 357 -6.12 21.20 25.13
N ASP A 358 -7.35 21.49 25.57
CA ASP A 358 -8.31 20.48 26.05
C ASP A 358 -9.38 20.26 24.97
N THR A 359 -8.95 19.94 23.74
CA THR A 359 -9.84 19.78 22.59
C THR A 359 -9.40 18.59 21.74
N VAL A 360 -10.33 17.65 21.61
CA VAL A 360 -10.24 16.47 20.75
C VAL A 360 -11.33 16.59 19.69
N VAL A 361 -10.95 16.50 18.41
CA VAL A 361 -11.95 16.31 17.35
C VAL A 361 -12.38 14.85 17.39
N VAL A 362 -13.69 14.61 17.44
CA VAL A 362 -14.32 13.30 17.44
C VAL A 362 -15.08 13.15 16.13
N VAL A 363 -14.67 12.17 15.33
CA VAL A 363 -15.33 11.80 14.07
C VAL A 363 -16.01 10.45 14.27
N GLN A 364 -17.33 10.40 14.14
CA GLN A 364 -18.16 9.20 14.26
C GLN A 364 -18.84 8.93 12.93
N VAL A 365 -18.74 7.71 12.39
CA VAL A 365 -19.39 7.36 11.11
C VAL A 365 -20.16 6.05 11.24
N ASN A 366 -21.44 6.08 10.88
CA ASN A 366 -22.40 4.97 11.02
C ASN A 366 -23.31 4.84 9.80
N PRO A 367 -23.83 3.65 9.48
CA PRO A 367 -25.01 3.54 8.63
C PRO A 367 -26.23 4.16 9.33
N PRO A 368 -27.21 4.69 8.58
CA PRO A 368 -28.45 5.18 9.15
C PRO A 368 -29.28 4.03 9.74
N SER A 369 -29.93 4.27 10.87
CA SER A 369 -30.82 3.30 11.53
C SER A 369 -32.22 3.24 10.88
N SER A 370 -32.64 4.30 10.19
CA SER A 370 -33.87 4.35 9.40
C SER A 370 -33.69 5.26 8.16
N HIS A 371 -34.64 5.20 7.23
CA HIS A 371 -34.68 6.16 6.11
C HIS A 371 -34.89 7.59 6.61
N GLU A 372 -35.63 7.78 7.71
CA GLU A 372 -35.90 9.07 8.33
C GLU A 372 -34.60 9.68 8.88
N GLU A 373 -33.76 8.92 9.58
CA GLU A 373 -32.44 9.40 10.04
C GLU A 373 -31.54 9.82 8.85
N LEU A 374 -31.63 9.11 7.72
CA LEU A 374 -30.86 9.44 6.52
C LEU A 374 -31.30 10.77 5.90
N GLU A 375 -32.61 11.04 5.80
CA GLU A 375 -33.09 12.31 5.27
C GLU A 375 -32.92 13.47 6.26
N GLU A 376 -33.10 13.25 7.57
CA GLU A 376 -32.73 14.24 8.61
C GLU A 376 -31.24 14.61 8.54
N ALA A 377 -30.36 13.62 8.35
CA ALA A 377 -28.93 13.85 8.20
C ALA A 377 -28.57 14.56 6.89
N ARG A 378 -29.32 14.32 5.81
CA ARG A 378 -29.19 15.05 4.54
C ARG A 378 -29.65 16.50 4.67
N GLU A 379 -30.77 16.76 5.36
CA GLU A 379 -31.21 18.13 5.65
C GLU A 379 -30.22 18.84 6.58
N ALA A 380 -29.64 18.14 7.56
CA ALA A 380 -28.60 18.66 8.43
C ALA A 380 -27.30 18.99 7.69
N ALA A 381 -26.88 18.17 6.73
CA ALA A 381 -25.72 18.41 5.88
C ALA A 381 -25.97 19.47 4.78
N GLY A 382 -27.24 19.64 4.35
CA GLY A 382 -27.66 20.66 3.38
C GLY A 382 -27.89 22.05 3.97
N LYS A 383 -28.01 22.17 5.30
CA LYS A 383 -27.99 23.46 6.00
C LYS A 383 -26.58 24.04 5.90
N ALA A 384 -26.50 25.33 5.52
CA ALA A 384 -25.23 25.98 5.24
C ALA A 384 -24.23 25.83 6.41
N GLU A 385 -23.10 25.18 6.14
CA GLU A 385 -21.94 25.26 7.02
C GLU A 385 -21.56 26.73 7.22
N ARG A 386 -20.97 27.05 8.39
CA ARG A 386 -20.38 28.38 8.60
C ARG A 386 -19.44 28.72 7.46
N ALA A 387 -19.42 29.99 7.04
CA ALA A 387 -18.61 30.42 5.91
C ALA A 387 -17.14 29.99 6.10
N PRO A 388 -16.40 29.59 5.05
CA PRO A 388 -14.99 29.22 5.18
C PRO A 388 -14.16 30.27 5.93
N GLU A 389 -14.49 31.54 5.73
CA GLU A 389 -13.93 32.72 6.41
C GLU A 389 -14.23 32.71 7.92
N GLU A 390 -15.48 32.48 8.32
CA GLU A 390 -15.88 32.36 9.73
C GLU A 390 -15.19 31.19 10.42
N ARG A 391 -15.07 30.04 9.74
CA ARG A 391 -14.36 28.86 10.26
C ARG A 391 -12.88 29.15 10.45
N THR A 392 -12.25 29.84 9.49
CA THR A 392 -10.82 30.14 9.49
C THR A 392 -10.42 31.42 10.22
N GLU A 393 -11.36 32.17 10.81
CA GLU A 393 -11.15 33.47 11.46
C GLU A 393 -9.93 33.49 12.40
N ALA A 394 -9.83 32.51 13.31
CA ALA A 394 -8.74 32.43 14.29
C ALA A 394 -7.37 32.20 13.63
N LEU A 395 -7.31 31.35 12.59
CA LEU A 395 -6.09 31.08 11.82
C LEU A 395 -5.67 32.33 11.01
N ARG A 396 -6.62 33.00 10.34
CA ARG A 396 -6.36 34.23 9.58
C ARG A 396 -5.88 35.36 10.47
N ARG A 397 -6.48 35.54 11.65
CA ARG A 397 -6.07 36.55 12.63
C ARG A 397 -4.65 36.29 13.15
N LEU A 398 -4.29 35.04 13.40
CA LEU A 398 -2.94 34.65 13.81
C LEU A 398 -1.91 34.87 12.68
N TYR A 399 -2.29 34.54 11.43
CA TYR A 399 -1.43 34.72 10.26
C TYR A 399 -1.14 36.20 9.98
N ALA A 400 -2.17 37.04 9.95
CA ALA A 400 -2.01 38.48 9.77
C ALA A 400 -1.13 39.13 10.85
N ALA A 401 -1.19 38.66 12.10
CA ALA A 401 -0.32 39.11 13.17
C ALA A 401 1.15 38.68 12.96
N ALA A 402 1.39 37.46 12.46
CA ALA A 402 2.73 36.96 12.14
C ALA A 402 3.35 37.73 10.97
N THR A 403 2.60 37.94 9.88
CA THR A 403 3.09 38.67 8.70
C THR A 403 3.36 40.14 9.02
N ALA A 404 2.52 40.79 9.83
CA ALA A 404 2.75 42.15 10.28
C ALA A 404 4.03 42.28 11.12
N ALA A 405 4.29 41.33 12.03
CA ALA A 405 5.53 41.30 12.82
C ALA A 405 6.79 41.05 11.97
N SER A 406 6.68 40.29 10.87
CA SER A 406 7.79 40.08 9.94
C SER A 406 8.05 41.27 9.00
N SER A 407 7.11 42.21 8.88
CA SER A 407 7.18 43.33 7.93
C SER A 407 8.12 44.47 8.38
N SER A 408 8.69 44.40 9.59
CA SER A 408 9.59 45.42 10.14
C SER A 408 11.08 45.20 9.84
N VAL A 409 11.42 44.30 8.92
CA VAL A 409 12.79 44.06 8.43
C VAL A 409 12.77 44.02 6.90
N PRO A 410 13.59 44.82 6.18
CA PRO A 410 13.62 44.81 4.73
C PRO A 410 14.29 43.54 4.19
N VAL A 411 13.56 42.77 3.40
CA VAL A 411 14.07 41.58 2.69
C VAL A 411 14.02 41.85 1.19
N SER A 412 15.15 41.67 0.51
CA SER A 412 15.26 41.84 -0.94
C SER A 412 14.53 40.72 -1.70
N PRO A 413 13.93 40.99 -2.88
CA PRO A 413 13.22 39.98 -3.64
C PRO A 413 14.19 38.96 -4.26
N HIS A 414 13.99 37.67 -3.96
CA HIS A 414 14.63 36.57 -4.66
C HIS A 414 13.69 36.03 -5.75
N THR A 415 14.23 35.83 -6.96
CA THR A 415 13.47 35.38 -8.13
C THR A 415 13.07 33.91 -8.04
N HIS A 416 11.79 33.61 -8.28
CA HIS A 416 11.31 32.25 -8.50
C HIS A 416 11.80 31.71 -9.84
N THR A 417 12.54 30.60 -9.82
CA THR A 417 12.72 29.71 -10.97
C THR A 417 11.72 28.56 -10.87
N ALA A 418 10.93 28.35 -11.93
CA ALA A 418 9.91 27.31 -11.97
C ALA A 418 10.46 25.98 -12.51
N THR A 419 9.99 24.87 -11.94
CA THR A 419 10.13 23.52 -12.52
C THR A 419 8.73 22.90 -12.61
N ILE A 420 8.49 22.13 -13.66
CA ILE A 420 7.14 21.80 -14.15
C ILE A 420 6.48 20.69 -13.32
N SER A 421 5.20 20.89 -12.98
CA SER A 421 4.24 19.82 -12.66
C SER A 421 3.03 19.98 -13.58
N ALA A 422 2.38 18.87 -13.94
CA ALA A 422 1.34 18.85 -14.97
C ALA A 422 -0.08 19.01 -14.40
N SER A 423 -0.98 19.57 -15.22
CA SER A 423 -2.44 19.58 -15.01
C SER A 423 -2.99 20.41 -13.84
N ALA A 424 -2.69 21.72 -13.86
CA ALA A 424 -3.63 22.74 -13.37
C ALA A 424 -3.85 23.78 -14.48
N ALA A 425 -5.09 24.26 -14.67
CA ALA A 425 -5.39 25.27 -15.67
C ALA A 425 -4.83 26.66 -15.24
N PRO A 426 -4.24 27.45 -16.14
CA PRO A 426 -3.61 28.71 -15.77
C PRO A 426 -4.67 29.76 -15.39
N VAL A 427 -4.55 30.28 -14.16
CA VAL A 427 -5.24 31.49 -13.71
C VAL A 427 -4.46 32.70 -14.24
N PRO A 428 -5.12 33.75 -14.80
CA PRO A 428 -4.40 34.89 -15.36
C PRO A 428 -3.80 35.80 -14.27
N ASP A 429 -2.49 36.03 -14.34
CA ASP A 429 -1.77 36.99 -13.49
C ASP A 429 -2.17 38.44 -13.81
N SER A 430 -2.98 39.06 -12.95
CA SER A 430 -3.06 40.54 -12.79
C SER A 430 -3.99 40.93 -11.63
N ALA A 431 -3.58 40.63 -10.39
CA ALA A 431 -4.23 41.15 -9.19
C ALA A 431 -3.25 42.04 -8.39
N ALA A 432 -3.71 43.22 -7.96
CA ALA A 432 -3.01 44.03 -6.98
C ALA A 432 -2.96 43.30 -5.62
N PRO A 433 -1.96 43.56 -4.74
CA PRO A 433 -1.85 42.87 -3.46
C PRO A 433 -3.13 42.99 -2.63
N SER A 434 -3.72 41.85 -2.28
CA SER A 434 -4.94 41.76 -1.47
C SER A 434 -4.75 42.45 -0.12
N PRO A 435 -5.70 43.28 0.35
CA PRO A 435 -5.60 43.95 1.65
C PRO A 435 -5.69 43.00 2.85
N ASN A 436 -5.98 41.70 2.62
CA ASN A 436 -6.03 40.66 3.64
C ASN A 436 -5.00 39.55 3.35
N PRO A 437 -3.88 39.46 4.10
CA PRO A 437 -2.92 38.37 3.97
C PRO A 437 -3.58 36.99 4.09
N GLY A 438 -3.27 36.09 3.15
CA GLY A 438 -3.80 34.73 3.10
C GLY A 438 -5.25 34.58 2.62
N SER A 439 -5.87 35.64 2.07
CA SER A 439 -7.20 35.55 1.42
C SER A 439 -7.20 34.46 0.33
N GLY A 440 -8.18 33.54 0.38
CA GLY A 440 -8.29 32.41 -0.55
C GLY A 440 -7.64 31.09 -0.07
N LEU A 441 -6.74 31.13 0.92
CA LEU A 441 -6.15 29.91 1.49
C LEU A 441 -7.17 29.10 2.32
N THR A 442 -7.12 27.77 2.18
CA THR A 442 -7.88 26.82 3.02
C THR A 442 -7.31 26.70 4.43
N ALA A 443 -8.02 26.04 5.35
CA ALA A 443 -7.54 25.85 6.73
C ALA A 443 -6.20 25.08 6.83
N PRO A 444 -5.97 23.97 6.08
CA PRO A 444 -4.66 23.31 6.05
C PRO A 444 -3.55 24.21 5.47
N GLN A 445 -3.82 24.95 4.39
CA GLN A 445 -2.83 25.86 3.79
C GLN A 445 -2.46 26.99 4.75
N LEU A 446 -3.44 27.64 5.40
CA LEU A 446 -3.20 28.63 6.45
C LEU A 446 -2.37 28.04 7.61
N ARG A 447 -2.52 26.75 7.90
CA ARG A 447 -1.79 26.05 8.95
C ARG A 447 -0.34 25.80 8.57
N ASP A 448 -0.08 25.31 7.36
CA ASP A 448 1.26 25.04 6.84
C ASP A 448 2.06 26.36 6.70
N GLU A 449 1.40 27.41 6.22
CA GLU A 449 1.90 28.80 6.22
C GLU A 449 2.23 29.32 7.62
N LEU A 450 1.32 29.15 8.60
CA LEU A 450 1.56 29.50 10.00
C LEU A 450 2.72 28.74 10.66
N LEU A 451 2.93 27.48 10.26
CA LEU A 451 4.05 26.67 10.75
C LEU A 451 5.37 27.02 10.06
N ALA A 452 5.35 27.48 8.81
CA ALA A 452 6.52 27.99 8.10
C ALA A 452 6.93 29.41 8.59
N ALA A 453 5.97 30.22 8.99
CA ALA A 453 6.15 31.59 9.44
C ALA A 453 6.39 31.75 10.97
N GLY A 454 6.64 32.99 11.39
CA GLY A 454 6.85 33.34 12.80
C GLY A 454 8.09 32.68 13.39
N PRO A 455 8.05 32.26 14.68
CA PRO A 455 9.11 31.45 15.31
C PRO A 455 9.32 30.04 14.70
N GLY A 456 8.52 29.63 13.71
CA GLY A 456 8.65 28.35 13.02
C GLY A 456 8.09 27.14 13.78
N PRO A 457 8.19 25.93 13.19
CA PRO A 457 7.40 24.75 13.60
C PRO A 457 7.96 24.06 14.87
N LEU A 458 9.00 24.62 15.47
CA LEU A 458 9.72 24.05 16.61
C LEU A 458 9.63 24.88 17.90
N ASP A 459 9.11 26.12 17.86
CA ASP A 459 8.82 26.85 19.10
C ASP A 459 7.52 26.32 19.75
N PRO A 460 7.56 25.77 20.97
CA PRO A 460 6.38 25.14 21.56
C PRO A 460 5.27 26.12 21.95
N LYS A 461 5.55 27.43 22.10
CA LYS A 461 4.54 28.45 22.36
C LYS A 461 3.85 28.87 21.07
N TRP A 462 4.61 29.04 19.98
CA TRP A 462 4.06 29.32 18.66
C TRP A 462 3.17 28.18 18.19
N VAL A 463 3.66 26.94 18.28
CA VAL A 463 2.86 25.76 17.98
C VAL A 463 1.61 25.67 18.87
N ALA A 464 1.70 25.96 20.17
CA ALA A 464 0.52 26.01 21.03
C ALA A 464 -0.51 27.08 20.61
N ALA A 465 -0.07 28.23 20.08
CA ALA A 465 -0.97 29.25 19.54
C ALA A 465 -1.63 28.81 18.22
N VAL A 466 -0.89 28.20 17.29
CA VAL A 466 -1.43 27.64 16.04
C VAL A 466 -2.42 26.50 16.34
N ASN A 467 -2.09 25.61 17.27
CA ASN A 467 -2.97 24.54 17.73
C ASN A 467 -4.25 25.09 18.40
N ALA A 468 -4.17 26.20 19.15
CA ALA A 468 -5.36 26.84 19.73
C ALA A 468 -6.27 27.46 18.66
N ALA A 469 -5.70 28.02 17.58
CA ALA A 469 -6.47 28.51 16.43
C ALA A 469 -7.10 27.37 15.61
N GLU A 470 -6.41 26.25 15.42
CA GLU A 470 -6.99 25.02 14.84
C GLU A 470 -8.13 24.47 15.72
N ALA A 471 -7.97 24.46 17.04
CA ALA A 471 -9.03 24.01 17.95
C ALA A 471 -10.29 24.89 17.86
N ASP A 472 -10.16 26.18 17.55
CA ASP A 472 -11.31 27.03 17.24
C ASP A 472 -11.93 26.70 15.88
N TYR A 473 -11.09 26.51 14.84
CA TYR A 473 -11.54 26.05 13.52
C TYR A 473 -12.40 24.77 13.61
N TRP A 474 -11.98 23.76 14.38
CA TRP A 474 -12.75 22.51 14.53
C TRP A 474 -14.06 22.68 15.32
N ARG A 475 -14.12 23.57 16.32
CA ARG A 475 -15.38 23.94 16.99
C ARG A 475 -16.37 24.58 16.03
N ARG A 476 -15.87 25.42 15.11
CA ARG A 476 -16.67 26.09 14.07
C ARG A 476 -17.02 25.20 12.88
N SER A 477 -16.25 24.14 12.66
CA SER A 477 -16.40 23.14 11.60
C SER A 477 -17.07 21.85 12.08
N SER A 478 -17.68 21.86 13.26
CA SER A 478 -18.46 20.73 13.77
C SER A 478 -19.79 20.63 13.00
N GLY A 479 -20.14 19.45 12.48
CA GLY A 479 -21.23 19.27 11.53
C GLY A 479 -21.54 17.79 11.19
N VAL A 480 -22.40 17.62 10.17
CA VAL A 480 -22.86 16.32 9.67
C VAL A 480 -22.54 16.21 8.18
N ARG A 481 -22.03 15.06 7.74
CA ARG A 481 -21.86 14.74 6.31
C ARG A 481 -22.55 13.42 5.99
N VAL A 482 -23.16 13.33 4.80
CA VAL A 482 -23.78 12.08 4.31
C VAL A 482 -23.14 11.72 2.97
N GLY A 483 -22.77 10.45 2.82
CA GLY A 483 -22.08 9.91 1.65
C GLY A 483 -21.78 8.43 1.85
N TYR A 484 -21.18 7.79 0.85
CA TYR A 484 -20.78 6.39 0.96
C TYR A 484 -19.44 6.24 1.71
N SER A 485 -19.11 5.00 2.09
CA SER A 485 -17.85 4.68 2.80
C SER A 485 -16.62 5.21 2.09
N ASP A 486 -16.60 5.14 0.77
CA ASP A 486 -15.49 5.61 -0.04
C ASP A 486 -15.39 7.15 -0.08
N GLU A 487 -16.51 7.86 -0.12
CA GLU A 487 -16.57 9.32 -0.13
C GLU A 487 -16.20 9.93 1.23
N LEU A 488 -16.64 9.34 2.35
CA LEU A 488 -16.44 9.92 3.68
C LEU A 488 -15.10 9.54 4.35
N LEU A 489 -14.62 8.31 4.17
CA LEU A 489 -13.44 7.78 4.88
C LEU A 489 -12.10 8.04 4.17
N SER A 490 -12.14 8.57 2.94
CA SER A 490 -10.94 8.95 2.17
C SER A 490 -10.55 10.41 2.41
N PHE A 491 -9.25 10.70 2.39
CA PHE A 491 -8.75 12.08 2.33
C PHE A 491 -7.36 12.13 1.72
N ASP A 492 -7.06 13.19 0.98
CA ASP A 492 -5.73 13.45 0.45
C ASP A 492 -4.81 13.92 1.58
N CYS A 493 -3.61 13.34 1.67
CA CYS A 493 -2.58 13.85 2.57
C CYS A 493 -2.03 15.18 2.02
N GLY A 494 -1.89 16.17 2.90
CA GLY A 494 -1.42 17.53 2.56
C GLY A 494 0.08 17.63 2.30
N GLY A 495 0.73 18.66 2.83
CA GLY A 495 2.18 18.85 2.70
C GLY A 495 3.00 17.67 3.26
N GLN A 496 4.28 17.60 2.86
CA GLN A 496 5.21 16.58 3.35
C GLN A 496 5.28 16.56 4.87
N GLN A 497 5.28 15.35 5.45
CA GLN A 497 5.20 15.13 6.89
C GLN A 497 6.03 13.92 7.31
N TRP A 498 6.83 14.06 8.37
CA TRP A 498 7.27 12.88 9.13
C TRP A 498 6.05 12.29 9.85
N VAL A 499 5.84 10.98 9.72
CA VAL A 499 4.72 10.29 10.39
C VAL A 499 5.23 9.04 11.08
N LEU A 500 5.10 9.01 12.41
CA LEU A 500 5.23 7.82 13.24
C LEU A 500 3.82 7.30 13.55
N GLU A 501 3.64 5.99 13.55
CA GLU A 501 2.36 5.38 13.96
C GLU A 501 2.65 4.09 14.72
N VAL A 502 2.01 3.93 15.88
CA VAL A 502 2.23 2.81 16.79
C VAL A 502 0.92 2.11 17.11
N ALA A 503 0.96 0.78 17.19
CA ALA A 503 -0.19 -0.09 17.38
C ALA A 503 -0.04 -0.95 18.63
N PHE A 504 -1.12 -1.16 19.38
CA PHE A 504 -1.13 -2.03 20.56
C PHE A 504 -2.52 -2.63 20.87
N PRO A 505 -2.56 -3.81 21.54
CA PRO A 505 -3.81 -4.41 21.97
C PRO A 505 -4.39 -3.67 23.19
N VAL A 506 -5.68 -3.36 23.10
CA VAL A 506 -6.48 -2.70 24.15
C VAL A 506 -7.28 -3.71 24.96
N ALA A 507 -7.92 -4.68 24.28
CA ALA A 507 -8.75 -5.70 24.92
C ALA A 507 -8.83 -6.98 24.08
N SER A 508 -9.08 -8.12 24.70
CA SER A 508 -9.42 -9.38 24.02
C SER A 508 -10.83 -9.39 23.42
N SER A 509 -11.72 -8.51 23.90
CA SER A 509 -13.03 -8.24 23.30
C SER A 509 -13.45 -6.80 23.59
N LEU A 510 -13.95 -6.10 22.58
CA LEU A 510 -14.58 -4.78 22.72
C LEU A 510 -15.82 -4.81 23.64
N ASP A 511 -16.59 -5.90 23.61
CA ASP A 511 -17.81 -6.05 24.41
C ASP A 511 -17.52 -6.42 25.88
N GLY A 512 -16.29 -6.84 26.18
CA GLY A 512 -15.80 -7.00 27.55
C GLY A 512 -15.48 -5.67 28.26
N LEU A 513 -15.45 -4.55 27.54
CA LEU A 513 -15.19 -3.23 28.12
C LEU A 513 -16.46 -2.62 28.74
N LYS A 514 -16.32 -2.02 29.92
CA LYS A 514 -17.43 -1.34 30.61
C LYS A 514 -17.43 0.16 30.29
N PRO A 515 -18.60 0.80 30.03
CA PRO A 515 -18.70 2.25 29.90
C PRO A 515 -18.03 2.99 31.07
N GLY A 516 -17.24 4.02 30.75
CA GLY A 516 -16.46 4.79 31.74
C GLY A 516 -15.21 4.09 32.30
N ALA A 517 -14.88 2.86 31.88
CA ALA A 517 -13.62 2.20 32.28
C ALA A 517 -12.39 2.95 31.74
N ARG A 518 -11.30 2.96 32.52
CA ARG A 518 -10.00 3.48 32.10
C ARG A 518 -9.28 2.41 31.28
N THR A 519 -9.30 2.57 29.96
CA THR A 519 -8.76 1.61 28.98
C THR A 519 -7.30 1.91 28.62
N ARG A 520 -6.58 0.91 28.10
CA ARG A 520 -5.13 0.97 27.81
C ARG A 520 -4.75 2.08 26.83
N ASP A 521 -5.63 2.38 25.88
CA ASP A 521 -5.50 3.46 24.91
C ASP A 521 -5.70 4.85 25.53
N LEU A 522 -6.70 5.02 26.40
CA LEU A 522 -6.80 6.26 27.20
C LEU A 522 -5.56 6.47 28.08
N GLU A 523 -5.05 5.42 28.73
CA GLU A 523 -3.81 5.50 29.52
C GLU A 523 -2.57 5.84 28.66
N PHE A 524 -2.51 5.32 27.42
CA PHE A 524 -1.45 5.64 26.46
C PHE A 524 -1.49 7.13 26.09
N LEU A 525 -2.67 7.64 25.73
CA LEU A 525 -2.87 9.03 25.30
C LEU A 525 -2.63 10.02 26.45
N GLU A 526 -3.10 9.70 27.66
CA GLU A 526 -2.77 10.44 28.88
C GLU A 526 -1.25 10.53 29.10
N GLY A 527 -0.54 9.40 28.98
CA GLY A 527 0.91 9.33 29.13
C GLY A 527 1.65 10.13 28.06
N LEU A 528 1.18 10.08 26.81
CA LEU A 528 1.75 10.84 25.68
C LEU A 528 1.59 12.35 25.88
N MET A 529 0.37 12.82 26.19
CA MET A 529 0.12 14.25 26.42
C MET A 529 0.88 14.77 27.64
N ALA A 530 0.99 13.96 28.71
CA ALA A 530 1.77 14.32 29.89
C ALA A 530 3.27 14.46 29.57
N GLU A 531 3.86 13.53 28.81
CA GLU A 531 5.27 13.61 28.44
C GLU A 531 5.57 14.72 27.40
N ILE A 532 4.68 14.98 26.43
CA ILE A 532 4.77 16.15 25.53
C ILE A 532 4.83 17.45 26.33
N LYS A 533 3.90 17.63 27.27
CA LYS A 533 3.83 18.82 28.14
C LYS A 533 5.06 18.96 29.04
N LYS A 534 5.54 17.84 29.60
CA LYS A 534 6.69 17.77 30.52
C LYS A 534 8.03 18.04 29.81
N ALA A 535 8.25 17.45 28.64
CA ALA A 535 9.46 17.64 27.85
C ALA A 535 9.42 18.92 26.99
N ARG A 536 8.25 19.57 26.88
CA ARG A 536 8.00 20.75 26.02
C ARG A 536 8.33 20.52 24.54
N LEU A 537 8.23 19.27 24.07
CA LEU A 537 8.46 18.94 22.66
C LEU A 537 7.40 19.65 21.80
N PRO A 538 7.77 20.29 20.66
CA PRO A 538 6.81 20.93 19.75
C PRO A 538 5.92 19.88 19.08
N ALA A 539 4.61 20.06 19.12
CA ALA A 539 3.62 19.09 18.66
C ALA A 539 2.74 19.73 17.56
N PRO A 540 3.26 19.88 16.33
CA PRO A 540 2.69 20.76 15.31
C PRO A 540 1.42 20.24 14.65
N SER A 541 1.03 18.99 14.85
CA SER A 541 -0.16 18.40 14.23
C SER A 541 -1.05 17.73 15.29
N PRO A 542 -2.36 17.58 15.05
CA PRO A 542 -3.21 16.74 15.87
C PRO A 542 -2.69 15.29 15.91
N ILE A 543 -2.76 14.66 17.09
CA ILE A 543 -2.40 13.25 17.26
C ILE A 543 -3.62 12.40 16.88
N GLU A 544 -3.46 11.62 15.82
CA GLU A 544 -4.50 10.78 15.26
C GLU A 544 -4.64 9.48 16.07
N VAL A 545 -5.88 9.10 16.37
CA VAL A 545 -6.20 7.85 17.05
C VAL A 545 -7.29 7.10 16.30
N ARG A 546 -7.04 5.83 15.98
CA ARG A 546 -7.94 4.92 15.26
C ARG A 546 -7.95 3.54 15.92
N TRP A 547 -8.98 2.75 15.60
CA TRP A 547 -9.11 1.37 16.09
C TRP A 547 -9.40 0.40 14.95
N THR A 548 -8.99 -0.84 15.12
CA THR A 548 -9.44 -1.99 14.32
C THR A 548 -9.80 -3.15 15.26
N SER A 549 -10.53 -4.12 14.73
CA SER A 549 -10.47 -5.47 15.28
C SER A 549 -9.12 -6.15 14.98
N GLY A 550 -8.93 -7.38 15.45
CA GLY A 550 -7.71 -8.15 15.23
C GLY A 550 -7.58 -8.75 13.82
N SER A 551 -6.36 -9.23 13.51
CA SER A 551 -6.00 -10.02 12.33
C SER A 551 -5.39 -11.37 12.72
N SER A 552 -5.66 -12.41 11.94
CA SER A 552 -5.01 -13.73 12.05
C SER A 552 -3.55 -13.74 11.58
N SER A 553 -3.10 -12.70 10.87
CA SER A 553 -1.71 -12.58 10.43
C SER A 553 -0.79 -12.34 11.63
N PRO A 554 0.19 -13.23 11.89
CA PRO A 554 1.05 -13.12 13.07
C PRO A 554 2.10 -12.01 12.96
N LEU A 555 2.16 -11.31 11.81
CA LEU A 555 2.96 -10.11 11.58
C LEU A 555 2.12 -8.82 11.49
N SER A 556 0.78 -8.88 11.49
CA SER A 556 -0.02 -7.66 11.54
C SER A 556 0.19 -6.94 12.88
N PRO A 557 0.36 -5.60 12.92
CA PRO A 557 0.47 -4.88 14.19
C PRO A 557 -0.75 -5.10 15.11
N ALA A 558 -1.92 -5.38 14.51
CA ALA A 558 -3.16 -5.78 15.17
C ALA A 558 -3.36 -7.33 15.26
N ALA A 559 -2.29 -8.12 15.30
CA ALA A 559 -2.39 -9.57 15.48
C ALA A 559 -3.21 -9.94 16.73
N GLY A 560 -4.27 -10.74 16.55
CA GLY A 560 -5.24 -11.09 17.59
C GLY A 560 -6.49 -11.78 17.02
N SER A 561 -7.48 -12.09 17.87
CA SER A 561 -8.74 -12.67 17.42
C SER A 561 -9.67 -11.62 16.78
N PRO A 562 -10.69 -12.02 15.99
CA PRO A 562 -11.63 -11.09 15.35
C PRO A 562 -12.41 -10.18 16.31
N GLU A 563 -12.51 -10.54 17.59
CA GLU A 563 -13.18 -9.77 18.64
C GLU A 563 -12.24 -8.78 19.34
N SER A 564 -10.93 -9.01 19.23
CA SER A 564 -9.91 -8.25 19.95
C SER A 564 -9.75 -6.83 19.41
N LEU A 565 -9.65 -5.85 20.32
CA LEU A 565 -9.57 -4.43 19.99
C LEU A 565 -8.11 -3.97 20.00
N HIS A 566 -7.67 -3.32 18.92
CA HIS A 566 -6.34 -2.73 18.79
C HIS A 566 -6.46 -1.23 18.53
N CYS A 567 -5.59 -0.44 19.16
CA CYS A 567 -5.52 1.01 19.00
C CYS A 567 -4.27 1.37 18.20
N TRP A 568 -4.42 2.34 17.31
CA TRP A 568 -3.39 2.90 16.43
C TRP A 568 -3.25 4.39 16.75
N VAL A 569 -2.05 4.84 17.12
CA VAL A 569 -1.75 6.23 17.48
C VAL A 569 -0.73 6.80 16.50
N GLY A 570 -1.14 7.78 15.70
CA GLY A 570 -0.33 8.50 14.73
C GLY A 570 0.19 9.82 15.30
N ILE A 571 1.50 10.03 15.28
CA ILE A 571 2.15 11.33 15.50
C ILE A 571 2.68 11.84 14.16
N ILE A 572 2.20 13.02 13.77
CA ILE A 572 2.53 13.68 12.52
C ILE A 572 3.35 14.94 12.85
N MET A 573 4.45 15.16 12.13
CA MET A 573 5.22 16.40 12.17
C MET A 573 5.35 16.98 10.77
N TYR A 574 4.79 18.19 10.58
CA TYR A 574 4.95 19.01 9.38
C TYR A 574 6.43 19.16 9.01
N LEU A 575 6.77 18.89 7.75
CA LEU A 575 8.13 18.83 7.27
C LEU A 575 8.38 19.89 6.17
N PRO A 576 8.92 21.07 6.53
CA PRO A 576 9.08 22.18 5.58
C PRO A 576 10.11 21.89 4.48
N GLN A 577 10.05 22.68 3.41
CA GLN A 577 10.97 22.60 2.28
C GLN A 577 12.36 23.20 2.57
N ALA A 578 12.45 24.17 3.49
CA ALA A 578 13.72 24.82 3.86
C ALA A 578 14.69 23.82 4.53
N PRO A 579 15.86 23.49 3.94
CA PRO A 579 16.69 22.36 4.37
C PRO A 579 17.13 22.41 5.84
N GLU A 580 17.59 23.57 6.32
CA GLU A 580 17.99 23.74 7.72
C GLU A 580 16.85 23.48 8.72
N VAL A 581 15.62 23.87 8.37
CA VAL A 581 14.45 23.66 9.24
C VAL A 581 14.02 22.19 9.16
N ARG A 582 14.10 21.59 7.97
CA ARG A 582 13.82 20.17 7.70
C ARG A 582 14.72 19.25 8.52
N GLU A 583 16.01 19.56 8.64
CA GLU A 583 16.94 18.80 9.49
C GLU A 583 16.58 18.91 10.98
N LYS A 584 16.37 20.13 11.48
CA LYS A 584 16.00 20.38 12.88
C LYS A 584 14.67 19.68 13.25
N VAL A 585 13.67 19.73 12.36
CA VAL A 585 12.41 18.97 12.49
C VAL A 585 12.65 17.45 12.50
N THR A 586 13.55 16.95 11.65
CA THR A 586 13.91 15.52 11.61
C THR A 586 14.60 15.07 12.90
N GLN A 587 15.43 15.92 13.53
CA GLN A 587 15.99 15.63 14.85
C GLN A 587 14.89 15.52 15.91
N THR A 588 14.01 16.52 16.01
CA THR A 588 12.93 16.51 17.01
C THR A 588 11.94 15.36 16.80
N PHE A 589 11.70 14.93 15.55
CA PHE A 589 10.92 13.72 15.26
C PHE A 589 11.57 12.44 15.81
N ARG A 590 12.92 12.33 15.75
CA ARG A 590 13.67 11.23 16.38
C ARG A 590 13.60 11.29 17.91
N GLU A 591 13.53 12.49 18.50
CA GLU A 591 13.33 12.68 19.95
C GLU A 591 11.93 12.21 20.41
N TYR A 592 10.87 12.54 19.65
CA TYR A 592 9.52 11.97 19.82
C TYR A 592 9.51 10.44 19.76
N THR A 593 10.14 9.91 18.72
CA THR A 593 10.23 8.48 18.42
C THR A 593 10.87 7.74 19.59
N ARG A 594 12.05 8.20 20.03
CA ARG A 594 12.75 7.64 21.21
C ARG A 594 11.95 7.77 22.50
N LEU A 595 11.22 8.87 22.70
CA LEU A 595 10.37 9.06 23.89
C LEU A 595 9.26 8.01 23.95
N LEU A 596 8.56 7.77 22.84
CA LEU A 596 7.54 6.73 22.73
C LEU A 596 8.14 5.34 22.98
N GLU A 597 9.23 5.03 22.30
CA GLU A 597 9.85 3.70 22.29
C GLU A 597 10.40 3.27 23.64
N THR A 598 10.87 4.23 24.45
CA THR A 598 11.47 4.00 25.78
C THR A 598 10.46 4.12 26.93
N LYS A 599 9.53 5.09 26.92
CA LYS A 599 8.68 5.39 28.08
C LYS A 599 7.26 4.80 28.00
N LEU A 600 6.70 4.70 26.80
CA LEU A 600 5.29 4.37 26.60
C LEU A 600 5.12 2.99 25.99
N MET A 601 5.65 2.76 24.79
CA MET A 601 5.47 1.52 24.04
C MET A 601 5.77 0.21 24.82
N PRO A 602 6.79 0.12 25.72
CA PRO A 602 7.03 -1.10 26.50
C PRO A 602 5.84 -1.47 27.40
N ARG A 603 5.21 -0.47 28.03
CA ARG A 603 4.12 -0.65 29.00
C ARG A 603 2.85 -1.20 28.36
N PHE A 604 2.65 -0.90 27.08
CA PHE A 604 1.44 -1.25 26.34
C PHE A 604 1.61 -2.47 25.42
N ASN A 605 2.81 -3.08 25.36
CA ASN A 605 3.21 -4.05 24.33
C ASN A 605 2.97 -3.50 22.91
N ALA A 606 3.38 -2.24 22.70
CA ALA A 606 3.18 -1.54 21.45
C ALA A 606 4.35 -1.74 20.48
N THR A 607 4.00 -1.76 19.19
CA THR A 607 4.92 -1.87 18.05
C THR A 607 4.63 -0.74 17.06
N TRP A 608 5.44 -0.62 16.01
CA TRP A 608 5.23 0.32 14.91
C TRP A 608 4.23 -0.28 13.89
N HIS A 609 3.45 0.58 13.23
CA HIS A 609 2.86 0.24 11.93
C HIS A 609 4.00 0.15 10.92
N TRP A 610 4.10 -0.97 10.17
CA TRP A 610 5.29 -1.26 9.36
C TRP A 610 5.66 -0.16 8.37
N ALA A 611 4.69 0.49 7.72
CA ALA A 611 4.90 1.60 6.79
C ALA A 611 5.53 2.87 7.42
N LYS A 612 5.61 2.92 8.76
CA LYS A 612 6.11 4.03 9.58
C LYS A 612 7.30 3.64 10.47
N LEU A 613 7.84 2.42 10.31
CA LEU A 613 9.04 1.98 11.01
C LEU A 613 10.29 2.45 10.26
N GLU A 614 11.02 3.38 10.88
CA GLU A 614 12.33 3.81 10.40
C GLU A 614 13.44 2.92 10.95
N ALA A 615 13.90 1.97 10.14
CA ALA A 615 14.98 1.03 10.48
C ALA A 615 16.30 1.35 9.75
N ALA A 616 16.27 1.52 8.43
CA ALA A 616 17.46 1.68 7.59
C ALA A 616 18.36 2.89 7.94
N SER A 617 17.79 3.92 8.58
CA SER A 617 18.48 5.15 8.99
C SER A 617 19.06 5.10 10.41
N ARG A 618 18.83 4.03 11.19
CA ARG A 618 19.30 3.94 12.58
C ARG A 618 20.71 3.37 12.67
N PRO A 619 21.52 3.77 13.66
CA PRO A 619 22.75 3.05 14.03
C PRO A 619 22.43 1.64 14.52
N GLU A 620 23.34 0.69 14.26
CA GLU A 620 23.17 -0.72 14.66
C GLU A 620 22.94 -0.90 16.17
N ALA A 621 23.61 -0.09 17.00
CA ALA A 621 23.39 -0.08 18.45
C ALA A 621 21.97 0.37 18.85
N GLU A 622 21.29 1.21 18.06
CA GLU A 622 19.89 1.58 18.33
C GLU A 622 18.92 0.50 17.82
N LEU A 623 19.27 -0.20 16.74
CA LEU A 623 18.54 -1.38 16.27
C LEU A 623 18.56 -2.51 17.30
N GLU A 624 19.74 -2.83 17.86
CA GLU A 624 19.88 -3.85 18.92
C GLU A 624 19.31 -3.41 20.27
N ALA A 625 19.48 -2.15 20.69
CA ALA A 625 18.96 -1.71 22.00
C ALA A 625 17.44 -1.50 22.04
N VAL A 626 16.81 -1.17 20.91
CA VAL A 626 15.40 -0.70 20.88
C VAL A 626 14.53 -1.50 19.90
N VAL A 627 14.94 -1.61 18.64
CA VAL A 627 14.05 -2.11 17.57
C VAL A 627 13.93 -3.63 17.62
N ARG A 628 15.03 -4.37 17.50
CA ARG A 628 15.06 -5.84 17.48
C ARG A 628 14.45 -6.47 18.74
N PRO A 629 14.72 -6.00 19.97
CA PRO A 629 14.06 -6.53 21.18
C PRO A 629 12.54 -6.29 21.20
N ARG A 630 12.06 -5.15 20.69
CA ARG A 630 10.61 -4.86 20.63
C ARG A 630 9.91 -5.72 19.59
N LEU A 631 10.52 -5.86 18.41
CA LEU A 631 10.02 -6.75 17.36
C LEU A 631 10.06 -8.22 17.80
N ALA A 632 11.08 -8.65 18.54
CA ALA A 632 11.13 -9.98 19.14
C ALA A 632 10.02 -10.19 20.19
N ALA A 633 9.77 -9.20 21.05
CA ALA A 633 8.71 -9.28 22.08
C ALA A 633 7.28 -9.29 21.49
N ARG A 634 7.04 -8.61 20.36
CA ARG A 634 5.72 -8.58 19.69
C ARG A 634 5.53 -9.70 18.67
N PHE A 635 6.58 -10.05 17.93
CA PHE A 635 6.52 -10.87 16.70
C PHE A 635 7.57 -11.99 16.63
N GLY A 636 8.35 -12.27 17.68
CA GLY A 636 9.51 -13.17 17.64
C GLY A 636 9.29 -14.52 16.92
N PRO A 637 8.24 -15.30 17.27
CA PRO A 637 7.91 -16.54 16.57
C PRO A 637 7.53 -16.34 15.10
N ALA A 638 6.84 -15.24 14.78
CA ALA A 638 6.42 -14.90 13.42
C ALA A 638 7.61 -14.47 12.55
N LEU A 639 8.56 -13.71 13.09
CA LEU A 639 9.82 -13.37 12.42
C LEU A 639 10.73 -14.60 12.24
N ALA A 640 10.70 -15.55 13.17
CA ALA A 640 11.36 -16.84 13.00
C ALA A 640 10.68 -17.72 11.93
N ALA A 641 9.35 -17.67 11.79
CA ALA A 641 8.65 -18.27 10.65
C ALA A 641 9.03 -17.57 9.33
N LEU A 642 9.03 -16.23 9.31
CA LEU A 642 9.40 -15.42 8.15
C LEU A 642 10.81 -15.77 7.64
N ARG A 643 11.82 -15.82 8.52
CA ARG A 643 13.18 -16.24 8.15
C ARG A 643 13.23 -17.68 7.60
N ARG A 644 12.49 -18.63 8.20
CA ARG A 644 12.43 -20.03 7.73
C ARG A 644 11.84 -20.13 6.32
N TYR A 645 10.71 -19.47 6.05
CA TYR A 645 10.12 -19.47 4.71
C TYR A 645 10.96 -18.67 3.70
N ARG A 646 11.52 -17.50 4.06
CA ARG A 646 12.44 -16.75 3.19
C ARG A 646 13.63 -17.60 2.74
N ALA A 647 14.20 -18.43 3.60
CA ALA A 647 15.31 -19.31 3.23
C ALA A 647 14.98 -20.36 2.15
N VAL A 648 13.69 -20.61 1.87
CA VAL A 648 13.20 -21.50 0.81
C VAL A 648 12.68 -20.72 -0.41
N LEU A 649 11.87 -19.68 -0.16
CA LEU A 649 11.21 -18.89 -1.22
C LEU A 649 12.13 -17.85 -1.86
N ASP A 650 13.11 -17.33 -1.11
CA ASP A 650 14.15 -16.41 -1.54
C ASP A 650 15.54 -16.90 -1.05
N PRO A 651 16.05 -18.03 -1.57
CA PRO A 651 17.24 -18.71 -1.03
C PRO A 651 18.57 -17.99 -1.29
N LYS A 652 18.50 -16.79 -1.90
CA LYS A 652 19.63 -15.91 -2.26
C LYS A 652 19.54 -14.50 -1.67
N GLY A 653 18.38 -14.05 -1.18
CA GLY A 653 18.18 -12.68 -0.71
C GLY A 653 17.88 -11.68 -1.83
N THR A 654 17.35 -12.14 -2.96
CA THR A 654 16.91 -11.31 -4.08
C THR A 654 15.85 -10.29 -3.65
N LEU A 655 15.06 -10.56 -2.60
CA LEU A 655 14.08 -9.62 -2.06
C LEU A 655 14.60 -8.78 -0.88
N SER A 656 15.87 -8.92 -0.48
CA SER A 656 16.44 -8.15 0.63
C SER A 656 16.83 -6.72 0.26
N ASN A 657 16.86 -5.85 1.28
CA ASN A 657 17.52 -4.55 1.28
C ASN A 657 17.89 -4.18 2.73
N LYS A 658 18.70 -3.13 2.92
CA LYS A 658 19.16 -2.67 4.24
C LYS A 658 18.01 -2.47 5.24
N TRP A 659 16.84 -1.99 4.79
CA TRP A 659 15.67 -1.83 5.67
C TRP A 659 15.17 -3.18 6.18
N LEU A 660 14.99 -4.15 5.27
CA LEU A 660 14.46 -5.47 5.61
C LEU A 660 15.42 -6.26 6.48
N ASP A 661 16.71 -6.24 6.16
CA ASP A 661 17.72 -7.01 6.90
C ASP A 661 17.92 -6.44 8.33
N ALA A 662 17.75 -5.12 8.51
CA ALA A 662 17.74 -4.50 9.84
C ALA A 662 16.55 -4.92 10.74
N VAL A 663 15.41 -5.28 10.13
CA VAL A 663 14.13 -5.58 10.78
C VAL A 663 13.88 -7.08 10.97
N VAL A 664 14.17 -7.87 9.94
CA VAL A 664 13.94 -9.32 9.88
C VAL A 664 15.20 -10.11 10.24
N GLY A 665 16.38 -9.50 10.12
CA GLY A 665 17.68 -10.18 10.12
C GLY A 665 18.08 -10.66 8.72
N PRO A 666 19.39 -10.86 8.46
CA PRO A 666 19.90 -11.38 7.21
C PRO A 666 19.48 -12.85 6.98
N LEU A 667 19.70 -13.37 5.77
CA LEU A 667 19.54 -14.81 5.53
C LEU A 667 20.70 -15.61 6.13
N PRO A 668 20.49 -16.86 6.59
CA PRO A 668 21.53 -17.65 7.27
C PRO A 668 22.85 -17.88 6.49
N LYS A 669 22.82 -17.77 5.16
CA LYS A 669 24.04 -17.84 4.32
C LYS A 669 24.85 -16.54 4.33
N GLN A 670 24.19 -15.39 4.44
CA GLN A 670 24.85 -14.08 4.57
C GLN A 670 25.38 -13.90 6.00
N GLU A 671 24.66 -14.42 6.99
CA GLU A 671 25.06 -14.43 8.41
C GLU A 671 26.45 -15.09 8.60
N GLN A 672 26.70 -16.22 7.93
CA GLN A 672 28.01 -16.89 7.92
C GLN A 672 29.11 -16.11 7.17
N GLN A 673 28.75 -15.30 6.17
CA GLN A 673 29.72 -14.44 5.47
C GLN A 673 30.08 -13.19 6.29
N ALA A 674 29.11 -12.58 6.97
CA ALA A 674 29.34 -11.45 7.87
C ALA A 674 30.17 -11.85 9.10
N GLN A 675 29.90 -13.02 9.70
CA GLN A 675 30.69 -13.57 10.81
C GLN A 675 32.09 -14.04 10.38
N GLY A 676 32.33 -14.24 9.09
CA GLY A 676 33.65 -14.59 8.53
C GLY A 676 34.47 -13.39 8.04
N ALA A 677 33.98 -12.16 8.25
CA ALA A 677 34.59 -10.91 7.76
C ALA A 677 34.97 -9.91 8.88
N HIS A 678 35.04 -10.41 10.13
CA HIS A 678 35.37 -9.65 11.35
C HIS A 678 36.60 -10.24 12.07
#